data_AF-A0A9D4PR98-F1
#
_entry.id   AF-A0A9D4PR98-F1
#
_cell.length_a   1.000
_cell.length_b   1.000
_cell.length_c   1.000
_cell.angle_alpha   90.00
_cell.angle_beta   90.00
_cell.angle_gamma   90.00
#
_symmetry.space_group_name_H-M   'P 1'
#
loop_
_entity.id
_entity.type
_entity.pdbx_description
1 polymer ?
#
loop_
_entity_poly.entity_id
_entity_poly.type
_entity_poly.pdbx_seq_one_letter_code
_entity_poly.pdbx_strand_id
1 'polypeptide(L)'
;MARSLVMPKRKRATADQGGGSRRKPRSLTSDFVFENSRFSGSSINYRTPCTSSEGQLCDIFRELTIWNEFFWEVGLELRELSPGQISLVKVDGTLVTSEIPRKHEAAMLLHRLLMCHRCLFSVVLNSYILVHHDEMLCDELPRSVSLRQLQVSLQGRDMCALRTFAAVLPLLNNLQEIDCRLPILERTFCEGLSKLLRSTASLTTLKLSAPDAEPKEGMVILHGLERNTTVTTLSVTMCMKLFLFQCGVVFADYLSENQTLRTLMVTSDCAYDDNVPNLIIRSLFRNTTISEVKLIGFNLDVKNSYLVAKLLSENRSLRNFHMVKSSLYGSGRIPETDGVSGRIRPWIVALGKNRTLERLTMELSCFSLKECKSLFKVLASNKSLKNIAVERVRPTDEAEICRLLLETGVRERFFLPRPHVVEDPAVTLTECKELSGVTINTDTPRGLDSLHTALCLLPSCSHVTSLTLDLQQQCLNGDVISLMAQYFTSTTVLRDLQVILFSEVNTMDRAERVLMQALFFNKSIRKLCMTGVDFDETEIQMLVDKLEASRTLYELSFYPHDSMSTVLLIRKLSPNVSRNYTLLSMQVHGYLVDWVPSRELFTVNDVVGRNLSLVTRAAHFVMGTRNRYCAAAAELVHSNPGLVAKVQVLASVDENEASSRIETSMKSFSELDDFMRMAGVVKHSVTCHRRNDGQLQLTDLNRDCWLYVRQHLKIGDIPNAQ
;
A
#
# COMPACT_ATOMS: atom_id res chain seq x y z
N MET A 1 -81.60 37.21 23.80
CA MET A 1 -80.27 37.72 24.19
C MET A 1 -80.18 37.75 25.71
N ALA A 2 -79.50 36.77 26.31
CA ALA A 2 -78.95 36.83 27.66
C ALA A 2 -78.08 35.58 27.90
N ARG A 3 -77.00 35.78 28.67
CA ARG A 3 -76.13 34.84 29.42
C ARG A 3 -74.67 34.95 28.97
N SER A 4 -73.85 35.73 29.66
CA SER A 4 -73.28 35.52 31.01
C SER A 4 -72.23 34.41 31.01
N LEU A 5 -70.96 34.80 30.96
CA LEU A 5 -69.80 33.95 31.24
C LEU A 5 -69.15 34.47 32.53
N VAL A 6 -69.21 33.63 33.55
CA VAL A 6 -68.69 33.84 34.91
C VAL A 6 -67.28 33.22 35.00
N MET A 7 -66.30 33.99 35.49
CA MET A 7 -65.09 33.48 36.13
C MET A 7 -65.39 33.18 37.62
N PRO A 8 -64.80 32.16 38.28
CA PRO A 8 -63.61 32.46 39.10
C PRO A 8 -62.60 31.32 39.46
N LYS A 9 -61.34 31.76 39.66
CA LYS A 9 -60.28 31.44 40.67
C LYS A 9 -60.00 30.01 41.24
N ARG A 10 -58.72 29.61 41.04
CA ARG A 10 -57.70 28.94 41.92
C ARG A 10 -58.13 27.86 42.94
N LYS A 11 -57.46 26.69 42.88
CA LYS A 11 -56.93 25.94 44.05
C LYS A 11 -55.72 25.05 43.70
N ARG A 12 -54.76 25.00 44.63
CA ARG A 12 -53.56 24.13 44.68
C ARG A 12 -53.93 22.64 44.78
N ALA A 13 -53.09 21.77 44.23
CA ALA A 13 -52.92 20.39 44.72
C ALA A 13 -51.46 19.91 44.53
N THR A 14 -50.93 19.31 45.58
CA THR A 14 -49.60 18.69 45.75
C THR A 14 -49.76 17.18 45.90
N ALA A 15 -48.83 16.40 45.32
CA ALA A 15 -48.48 14.98 45.57
C ALA A 15 -49.61 13.94 45.33
N ASP A 16 -49.40 12.68 44.93
CA ASP A 16 -48.25 11.79 44.94
C ASP A 16 -48.54 10.56 44.02
N GLN A 17 -47.49 9.82 43.67
CA GLN A 17 -47.47 8.40 43.20
C GLN A 17 -47.97 8.05 41.78
N GLY A 18 -47.02 7.91 40.85
CA GLY A 18 -47.15 7.13 39.62
C GLY A 18 -45.85 6.36 39.35
N GLY A 19 -45.88 5.04 39.52
CA GLY A 19 -44.72 4.15 39.56
C GLY A 19 -43.77 4.27 38.36
N GLY A 20 -42.50 4.50 38.65
CA GLY A 20 -41.42 4.45 37.67
C GLY A 20 -41.18 3.04 37.16
N SER A 21 -41.58 2.77 35.92
CA SER A 21 -41.01 1.67 35.14
C SER A 21 -39.62 2.10 34.66
N ARG A 22 -38.61 1.85 35.50
CA ARG A 22 -37.22 1.75 35.07
C ARG A 22 -37.17 0.67 33.99
N ARG A 23 -37.10 1.06 32.71
CA ARG A 23 -36.67 0.14 31.65
C ARG A 23 -35.28 -0.34 32.04
N LYS A 24 -35.21 -1.59 32.51
CA LYS A 24 -33.96 -2.29 32.75
C LYS A 24 -33.12 -2.24 31.47
N PRO A 25 -31.79 -2.08 31.56
CA PRO A 25 -30.94 -2.30 30.40
C PRO A 25 -31.18 -3.73 29.91
N ARG A 26 -31.48 -3.89 28.61
CA ARG A 26 -31.47 -5.22 27.98
C ARG A 26 -30.10 -5.83 28.26
N SER A 27 -30.07 -6.99 28.90
CA SER A 27 -28.86 -7.76 29.13
C SER A 27 -28.18 -8.05 27.79
N LEU A 28 -26.98 -7.51 27.59
CA LEU A 28 -26.12 -7.66 26.40
C LEU A 28 -25.56 -9.09 26.21
N THR A 29 -26.14 -10.13 26.82
CA THR A 29 -25.45 -11.41 27.01
C THR A 29 -26.24 -12.68 26.67
N SER A 30 -27.50 -12.58 26.22
CA SER A 30 -28.27 -13.76 25.81
C SER A 30 -29.11 -13.43 24.57
N ASP A 31 -28.70 -13.95 23.40
CA ASP A 31 -29.59 -14.56 22.38
C ASP A 31 -28.97 -14.65 20.97
N PHE A 32 -27.78 -14.10 20.71
CA PHE A 32 -27.10 -14.23 19.41
C PHE A 32 -25.88 -15.15 19.51
N VAL A 33 -26.10 -16.46 19.44
CA VAL A 33 -25.00 -17.46 19.40
C VAL A 33 -24.50 -17.66 17.96
N PHE A 34 -25.40 -17.54 16.98
CA PHE A 34 -25.12 -17.74 15.57
C PHE A 34 -25.81 -16.66 14.74
N GLU A 35 -25.06 -16.01 13.86
CA GLU A 35 -25.62 -15.19 12.78
C GLU A 35 -25.26 -15.79 11.44
N ASN A 36 -26.23 -15.82 10.53
CA ASN A 36 -26.04 -16.36 9.19
C ASN A 36 -25.57 -15.25 8.27
N SER A 37 -24.47 -15.46 7.56
CA SER A 37 -24.01 -14.55 6.50
C SER A 37 -25.05 -14.35 5.41
N ARG A 38 -25.11 -13.15 4.82
CA ARG A 38 -25.95 -12.85 3.65
C ARG A 38 -25.41 -13.43 2.35
N PHE A 39 -24.11 -13.69 2.30
CA PHE A 39 -23.46 -14.18 1.09
C PHE A 39 -23.58 -15.70 0.97
N SER A 40 -23.18 -16.42 2.02
CA SER A 40 -23.16 -17.89 2.00
C SER A 40 -24.31 -18.54 2.78
N GLY A 41 -24.99 -17.81 3.66
CA GLY A 41 -25.90 -18.40 4.65
C GLY A 41 -25.19 -19.11 5.81
N SER A 42 -23.86 -19.18 5.80
CA SER A 42 -23.06 -19.86 6.82
C SER A 42 -23.20 -19.15 8.16
N SER A 43 -23.27 -19.94 9.23
CA SER A 43 -23.34 -19.40 10.59
C SER A 43 -21.95 -19.16 11.16
N ILE A 44 -21.75 -18.02 11.81
CA ILE A 44 -20.55 -17.72 12.58
C ILE A 44 -20.85 -17.79 14.08
N ASN A 45 -19.96 -18.43 14.85
CA ASN A 45 -20.06 -18.42 16.31
C ASN A 45 -19.21 -17.27 16.88
N TYR A 46 -19.88 -16.26 17.43
CA TYR A 46 -19.25 -15.09 18.07
C TYR A 46 -18.39 -15.42 19.30
N ARG A 47 -18.50 -16.64 19.84
CA ARG A 47 -17.84 -17.05 21.09
C ARG A 47 -16.61 -17.92 20.88
N THR A 48 -16.20 -18.17 19.63
CA THR A 48 -15.01 -18.98 19.37
C THR A 48 -13.79 -18.35 20.05
N PRO A 49 -13.19 -19.01 21.06
CA PRO A 49 -12.01 -18.48 21.71
C PRO A 49 -10.81 -18.61 20.78
N CYS A 50 -9.75 -17.86 21.07
CA CYS A 50 -8.51 -18.04 20.34
C CYS A 50 -7.86 -19.37 20.68
N THR A 51 -7.73 -20.22 19.67
CA THR A 51 -7.05 -21.52 19.75
C THR A 51 -5.56 -21.44 19.43
N SER A 52 -5.02 -20.22 19.29
CA SER A 52 -3.59 -20.02 19.07
C SER A 52 -2.77 -20.52 20.27
N SER A 53 -1.78 -21.38 20.00
CA SER A 53 -0.84 -21.88 20.99
C SER A 53 0.57 -22.04 20.37
N GLU A 54 1.56 -22.47 21.15
CA GLU A 54 2.92 -22.66 20.63
C GLU A 54 2.93 -23.75 19.54
N GLY A 55 3.15 -23.35 18.29
CA GLY A 55 3.13 -24.25 17.14
C GLY A 55 1.76 -24.50 16.51
N GLN A 56 0.67 -23.95 17.07
CA GLN A 56 -0.68 -24.08 16.52
C GLN A 56 -1.28 -22.72 16.13
N LEU A 57 -1.74 -22.62 14.89
CA LEU A 57 -2.49 -21.45 14.41
C LEU A 57 -3.92 -21.47 14.96
N CYS A 58 -4.46 -20.28 15.19
CA CYS A 58 -5.86 -20.14 15.57
C CYS A 58 -6.80 -20.62 14.45
N ASP A 59 -7.91 -21.27 14.81
CA ASP A 59 -8.87 -21.81 13.84
C ASP A 59 -9.53 -20.73 12.98
N ILE A 60 -9.54 -19.48 13.45
CA ILE A 60 -10.01 -18.32 12.67
C ILE A 60 -9.33 -18.23 11.28
N PHE A 61 -8.09 -18.69 11.13
CA PHE A 61 -7.39 -18.71 9.84
C PHE A 61 -8.07 -19.60 8.79
N ARG A 62 -8.86 -20.59 9.23
CA ARG A 62 -9.67 -21.46 8.36
C ARG A 62 -11.04 -20.86 8.05
N GLU A 63 -11.48 -19.89 8.84
CA GLU A 63 -12.80 -19.28 8.76
C GLU A 63 -12.78 -17.85 8.21
N LEU A 64 -11.61 -17.31 7.81
CA LEU A 64 -11.45 -15.90 7.40
C LEU A 64 -12.51 -15.44 6.39
N THR A 65 -12.85 -16.27 5.40
CA THR A 65 -13.91 -15.98 4.43
C THR A 65 -15.24 -15.66 5.12
N ILE A 66 -15.68 -16.49 6.08
CA ILE A 66 -16.95 -16.28 6.80
C ILE A 66 -16.87 -15.01 7.66
N TRP A 67 -15.74 -14.73 8.31
CA TRP A 67 -15.57 -13.47 9.05
C TRP A 67 -15.62 -12.24 8.13
N ASN A 68 -14.98 -12.35 6.96
CA ASN A 68 -14.92 -11.28 5.97
C ASN A 68 -16.27 -11.02 5.32
N GLU A 69 -17.17 -12.00 5.25
CA GLU A 69 -18.55 -11.79 4.82
C GLU A 69 -19.29 -10.74 5.68
N PHE A 70 -18.97 -10.62 6.97
CA PHE A 70 -19.53 -9.58 7.84
C PHE A 70 -18.76 -8.25 7.76
N PHE A 71 -17.42 -8.31 7.71
CA PHE A 71 -16.60 -7.10 7.67
C PHE A 71 -16.68 -6.36 6.32
N TRP A 72 -16.94 -7.09 5.23
CA TRP A 72 -17.11 -6.54 3.90
C TRP A 72 -18.23 -5.50 3.85
N GLU A 73 -19.33 -5.74 4.55
CA GLU A 73 -20.49 -4.83 4.62
C GLU A 73 -20.14 -3.49 5.30
N VAL A 74 -19.06 -3.44 6.09
CA VAL A 74 -18.56 -2.22 6.74
C VAL A 74 -17.25 -1.69 6.12
N GLY A 75 -16.87 -2.20 4.95
CA GLY A 75 -15.68 -1.80 4.20
C GLY A 75 -14.36 -2.22 4.86
N LEU A 76 -14.38 -3.32 5.61
CA LEU A 76 -13.22 -3.89 6.31
C LEU A 76 -12.99 -5.34 5.91
N GLU A 77 -11.80 -5.86 6.16
CA GLU A 77 -11.42 -7.25 5.88
C GLU A 77 -10.33 -7.71 6.85
N LEU A 78 -10.43 -8.93 7.35
CA LEU A 78 -9.34 -9.61 8.03
C LEU A 78 -8.35 -10.16 7.01
N ARG A 79 -7.10 -9.71 7.10
CA ARG A 79 -5.98 -10.17 6.29
C ARG A 79 -4.83 -10.64 7.14
N GLU A 80 -4.09 -11.62 6.64
CA GLU A 80 -2.84 -12.04 7.25
C GLU A 80 -1.66 -11.29 6.63
N LEU A 81 -1.16 -10.28 7.33
CA LEU A 81 -0.03 -9.46 6.86
C LEU A 81 1.34 -10.03 7.25
N SER A 82 1.36 -10.96 8.19
CA SER A 82 2.53 -11.72 8.61
C SER A 82 2.09 -13.09 9.11
N PRO A 83 2.88 -14.17 8.92
CA PRO A 83 2.47 -15.52 9.29
C PRO A 83 1.98 -15.61 10.74
N GLY A 84 0.73 -16.05 10.94
CA GLY A 84 0.09 -16.18 12.25
C GLY A 84 -0.43 -14.87 12.87
N GLN A 85 -0.37 -13.75 12.14
CA GLN A 85 -0.84 -12.44 12.60
C GLN A 85 -1.93 -11.88 11.69
N ILE A 86 -3.11 -11.66 12.29
CA ILE A 86 -4.29 -11.13 11.62
C ILE A 86 -4.35 -9.62 11.80
N SER A 87 -4.71 -8.94 10.74
CA SER A 87 -4.94 -7.50 10.71
C SER A 87 -6.31 -7.21 10.13
N LEU A 88 -7.10 -6.39 10.80
CA LEU A 88 -8.31 -5.83 10.22
C LEU A 88 -7.94 -4.58 9.41
N VAL A 89 -8.09 -4.64 8.10
CA VAL A 89 -7.71 -3.58 7.16
C VAL A 89 -8.94 -2.99 6.47
N LYS A 90 -8.78 -1.81 5.86
CA LYS A 90 -9.79 -1.22 4.99
C LYS A 90 -9.79 -1.93 3.62
N VAL A 91 -10.97 -2.15 3.07
CA VAL A 91 -11.12 -2.59 1.67
C VAL A 91 -11.05 -1.36 0.76
N ASP A 92 -10.19 -1.41 -0.26
CA ASP A 92 -10.09 -0.36 -1.26
C ASP A 92 -11.29 -0.40 -2.22
N GLY A 93 -11.85 0.76 -2.56
CA GLY A 93 -12.95 0.86 -3.54
C GLY A 93 -14.38 0.63 -3.02
N THR A 94 -14.57 0.25 -1.75
CA THR A 94 -15.92 0.13 -1.18
C THR A 94 -16.42 1.47 -0.62
N LEU A 95 -17.42 2.08 -1.27
CA LEU A 95 -18.21 3.14 -0.64
C LEU A 95 -19.22 2.47 0.30
N VAL A 96 -18.98 2.56 1.60
CA VAL A 96 -19.92 2.09 2.62
C VAL A 96 -21.05 3.12 2.71
N THR A 97 -22.25 2.79 2.22
CA THR A 97 -23.42 3.65 2.37
C THR A 97 -23.90 3.65 3.83
N SER A 98 -24.53 4.73 4.28
CA SER A 98 -24.93 4.88 5.69
C SER A 98 -26.01 3.87 6.13
N GLU A 99 -26.73 3.27 5.19
CA GLU A 99 -27.91 2.43 5.42
C GLU A 99 -27.65 0.92 5.24
N ILE A 100 -26.38 0.49 5.23
CA ILE A 100 -26.07 -0.93 5.10
C ILE A 100 -26.51 -1.68 6.37
N PRO A 101 -27.29 -2.77 6.25
CA PRO A 101 -27.66 -3.60 7.39
C PRO A 101 -26.41 -4.26 8.01
N ARG A 102 -26.49 -4.65 9.29
CA ARG A 102 -25.50 -5.48 10.00
C ARG A 102 -24.18 -4.87 10.47
N LYS A 103 -24.09 -3.54 10.47
CA LYS A 103 -23.04 -2.81 11.18
C LYS A 103 -22.86 -3.27 12.64
N HIS A 104 -23.96 -3.58 13.33
CA HIS A 104 -23.92 -4.04 14.72
C HIS A 104 -23.18 -5.38 14.85
N GLU A 105 -23.47 -6.33 13.97
CA GLU A 105 -22.88 -7.66 13.92
C GLU A 105 -21.37 -7.57 13.65
N ALA A 106 -20.94 -6.73 12.71
CA ALA A 106 -19.51 -6.48 12.46
C ALA A 106 -18.81 -5.85 13.67
N ALA A 107 -19.45 -4.89 14.35
CA ALA A 107 -18.92 -4.29 15.58
C ALA A 107 -18.83 -5.32 16.73
N MET A 108 -19.81 -6.21 16.86
CA MET A 108 -19.80 -7.30 17.84
C MET A 108 -18.68 -8.31 17.55
N LEU A 109 -18.45 -8.67 16.27
CA LEU A 109 -17.31 -9.51 15.88
C LEU A 109 -15.99 -8.84 16.22
N LEU A 110 -15.82 -7.55 15.92
CA LEU A 110 -14.60 -6.81 16.26
C LEU A 110 -14.36 -6.74 17.77
N HIS A 111 -15.40 -6.46 18.56
CA HIS A 111 -15.33 -6.49 20.02
C HIS A 111 -14.83 -7.87 20.51
N ARG A 112 -15.34 -8.97 19.94
CA ARG A 112 -14.90 -10.33 20.27
C ARG A 112 -13.48 -10.63 19.82
N LEU A 113 -13.04 -10.14 18.65
CA LEU A 113 -11.66 -10.26 18.20
C LEU A 113 -10.71 -9.57 19.17
N LEU A 114 -11.03 -8.34 19.58
CA LEU A 114 -10.22 -7.58 20.55
C LEU A 114 -10.11 -8.29 21.90
N MET A 115 -11.23 -8.86 22.37
CA MET A 115 -11.32 -9.52 23.68
C MET A 115 -10.68 -10.92 23.69
N CYS A 116 -10.93 -11.73 22.66
CA CYS A 116 -10.63 -13.16 22.69
C CYS A 116 -9.39 -13.56 21.89
N HIS A 117 -8.99 -12.78 20.86
CA HIS A 117 -7.99 -13.21 19.88
C HIS A 117 -6.60 -12.63 20.10
N ARG A 118 -5.66 -13.52 20.47
CA ARG A 118 -4.22 -13.21 20.60
C ARG A 118 -3.48 -13.12 19.26
N CYS A 119 -4.13 -13.54 18.18
CA CYS A 119 -3.60 -13.45 16.82
C CYS A 119 -3.89 -12.10 16.15
N LEU A 120 -4.73 -11.24 16.75
CA LEU A 120 -5.02 -9.91 16.21
C LEU A 120 -3.86 -8.96 16.51
N PHE A 121 -3.20 -8.49 15.46
CA PHE A 121 -1.99 -7.67 15.53
C PHE A 121 -2.25 -6.20 15.18
N SER A 122 -3.12 -5.94 14.19
CA SER A 122 -3.42 -4.60 13.70
C SER A 122 -4.92 -4.41 13.48
N VAL A 123 -5.44 -3.21 13.76
CA VAL A 123 -6.84 -2.86 13.52
C VAL A 123 -6.95 -1.50 12.86
N VAL A 124 -7.76 -1.41 11.81
CA VAL A 124 -8.29 -0.16 11.25
C VAL A 124 -9.67 0.11 11.83
N LEU A 125 -9.83 1.21 12.54
CA LEU A 125 -11.12 1.75 12.97
C LEU A 125 -11.55 2.84 12.01
N ASN A 126 -12.67 2.63 11.31
CA ASN A 126 -13.29 3.64 10.46
C ASN A 126 -14.45 4.34 11.19
N SER A 127 -14.85 5.53 10.71
CA SER A 127 -15.99 6.25 11.31
C SER A 127 -17.29 5.44 11.28
N TYR A 128 -17.47 4.58 10.27
CA TYR A 128 -18.71 3.86 10.09
C TYR A 128 -18.96 2.84 11.21
N ILE A 129 -17.98 1.99 11.52
CA ILE A 129 -18.11 0.95 12.56
C ILE A 129 -18.21 1.55 13.97
N LEU A 130 -17.56 2.71 14.21
CA LEU A 130 -17.54 3.36 15.52
C LEU A 130 -18.85 4.07 15.88
N VAL A 131 -19.56 4.65 14.92
CA VAL A 131 -20.83 5.36 15.21
C VAL A 131 -21.80 4.40 15.95
N HIS A 132 -22.28 4.78 17.14
CA HIS A 132 -23.12 3.97 18.05
C HIS A 132 -22.48 2.73 18.71
N HIS A 133 -21.19 2.46 18.48
CA HIS A 133 -20.46 1.32 19.07
C HIS A 133 -19.11 1.73 19.67
N ASP A 134 -18.85 3.03 19.76
CA ASP A 134 -17.58 3.60 20.18
C ASP A 134 -17.23 3.23 21.62
N GLU A 135 -18.17 3.30 22.56
CA GLU A 135 -17.95 2.89 23.96
C GLU A 135 -17.49 1.42 24.04
N MET A 136 -18.28 0.51 23.45
CA MET A 136 -18.01 -0.94 23.48
C MET A 136 -16.66 -1.31 22.83
N LEU A 137 -16.32 -0.68 21.71
CA LEU A 137 -15.08 -0.97 21.00
C LEU A 137 -13.87 -0.34 21.70
N CYS A 138 -13.99 0.92 22.14
CA CYS A 138 -12.89 1.63 22.80
C CYS A 138 -12.55 1.02 24.17
N ASP A 139 -13.53 0.51 24.92
CA ASP A 139 -13.31 -0.14 26.21
C ASP A 139 -12.46 -1.43 26.09
N GLU A 140 -12.52 -2.12 24.95
CA GLU A 140 -11.74 -3.35 24.71
C GLU A 140 -10.35 -3.10 24.13
N LEU A 141 -10.09 -1.95 23.48
CA LEU A 141 -8.78 -1.66 22.89
C LEU A 141 -7.63 -1.80 23.91
N PRO A 142 -7.70 -1.24 25.14
CA PRO A 142 -6.64 -1.40 26.13
C PRO A 142 -6.48 -2.83 26.68
N ARG A 143 -7.53 -3.65 26.57
CA ARG A 143 -7.53 -5.05 27.07
C ARG A 143 -6.90 -6.01 26.07
N SER A 144 -6.78 -5.62 24.80
CA SER A 144 -6.14 -6.45 23.79
C SER A 144 -4.64 -6.60 24.05
N VAL A 145 -4.22 -7.81 24.39
CA VAL A 145 -2.81 -8.12 24.73
C VAL A 145 -1.89 -8.22 23.50
N SER A 146 -2.46 -8.49 22.33
CA SER A 146 -1.71 -8.74 21.08
C SER A 146 -1.71 -7.56 20.11
N LEU A 147 -2.61 -6.59 20.28
CA LEU A 147 -2.66 -5.42 19.42
C LEU A 147 -1.35 -4.63 19.50
N ARG A 148 -0.72 -4.38 18.36
CA ARG A 148 0.53 -3.60 18.23
C ARG A 148 0.37 -2.42 17.29
N GLN A 149 -0.58 -2.47 16.36
CA GLN A 149 -0.80 -1.39 15.42
C GLN A 149 -2.25 -0.97 15.42
N LEU A 150 -2.49 0.34 15.41
CA LEU A 150 -3.83 0.89 15.38
C LEU A 150 -3.90 2.03 14.37
N GLN A 151 -4.77 1.89 13.37
CA GLN A 151 -5.12 2.98 12.48
C GLN A 151 -6.53 3.47 12.79
N VAL A 152 -6.70 4.78 12.93
CA VAL A 152 -7.98 5.43 13.18
C VAL A 152 -8.26 6.40 12.05
N SER A 153 -9.32 6.14 11.29
CA SER A 153 -9.74 6.94 10.13
C SER A 153 -11.17 7.41 10.33
N LEU A 154 -11.33 8.58 10.95
CA LEU A 154 -12.66 9.17 11.19
C LEU A 154 -12.89 10.23 10.11
N GLN A 155 -13.81 10.00 9.17
CA GLN A 155 -14.09 10.98 8.11
C GLN A 155 -15.27 11.91 8.43
N GLY A 156 -16.11 11.55 9.42
CA GLY A 156 -17.25 12.35 9.87
C GLY A 156 -16.92 13.27 11.04
N ARG A 157 -17.79 14.25 11.30
CA ARG A 157 -17.74 15.10 12.50
C ARG A 157 -18.40 14.42 13.72
N ASP A 158 -18.31 13.09 13.82
CA ASP A 158 -18.79 12.39 15.02
C ASP A 158 -17.79 12.61 16.17
N MET A 159 -18.04 13.69 16.90
CA MET A 159 -17.22 14.10 18.03
C MET A 159 -17.36 13.15 19.22
N CYS A 160 -18.42 12.35 19.31
CA CYS A 160 -18.60 11.41 20.41
C CYS A 160 -17.55 10.29 20.33
N ALA A 161 -17.46 9.62 19.18
CA ALA A 161 -16.48 8.55 18.97
C ALA A 161 -15.04 9.05 19.16
N LEU A 162 -14.72 10.27 18.70
CA LEU A 162 -13.41 10.88 18.89
C LEU A 162 -13.08 11.10 20.38
N ARG A 163 -14.06 11.57 21.17
CA ARG A 163 -13.89 11.80 22.62
C ARG A 163 -13.77 10.51 23.41
N THR A 164 -14.58 9.51 23.09
CA THR A 164 -14.48 8.17 23.67
C THR A 164 -13.11 7.56 23.39
N PHE A 165 -12.65 7.65 22.14
CA PHE A 165 -11.31 7.20 21.77
C PHE A 165 -10.20 7.98 22.49
N ALA A 166 -10.34 9.31 22.59
CA ALA A 166 -9.38 10.15 23.30
C ALA A 166 -9.20 9.76 24.78
N ALA A 167 -10.28 9.29 25.43
CA ALA A 167 -10.24 8.85 26.82
C ALA A 167 -9.41 7.56 27.02
N VAL A 168 -9.42 6.65 26.03
CA VAL A 168 -8.71 5.36 26.12
C VAL A 168 -7.29 5.42 25.57
N LEU A 169 -6.95 6.41 24.73
CA LEU A 169 -5.61 6.61 24.16
C LEU A 169 -4.46 6.42 25.18
N PRO A 170 -4.48 7.03 26.38
CA PRO A 170 -3.40 6.90 27.36
C PRO A 170 -3.20 5.48 27.90
N LEU A 171 -4.16 4.59 27.70
CA LEU A 171 -4.13 3.21 28.18
C LEU A 171 -3.52 2.25 27.14
N LEU A 172 -3.30 2.69 25.90
CA LEU A 172 -2.83 1.88 24.78
C LEU A 172 -1.30 1.68 24.78
N ASN A 173 -0.74 1.31 25.93
CA ASN A 173 0.71 1.28 26.17
C ASN A 173 1.47 0.14 25.48
N ASN A 174 0.77 -0.79 24.81
CA ASN A 174 1.37 -1.90 24.08
C ASN A 174 1.55 -1.61 22.57
N LEU A 175 1.06 -0.47 22.08
CA LEU A 175 1.13 -0.13 20.65
C LEU A 175 2.56 0.19 20.23
N GLN A 176 2.97 -0.36 19.08
CA GLN A 176 4.20 -0.06 18.36
C GLN A 176 3.97 1.00 17.28
N GLU A 177 2.77 1.04 16.70
CA GLU A 177 2.38 2.00 15.68
C GLU A 177 0.99 2.56 15.92
N ILE A 178 0.83 3.87 15.74
CA ILE A 178 -0.47 4.53 15.66
C ILE A 178 -0.54 5.43 14.42
N ASP A 179 -1.59 5.27 13.61
CA ASP A 179 -1.88 6.08 12.43
C ASP A 179 -3.25 6.76 12.59
N CYS A 180 -3.25 8.07 12.82
CA CYS A 180 -4.47 8.85 12.98
C CYS A 180 -4.72 9.71 11.75
N ARG A 181 -5.82 9.42 11.05
CA ARG A 181 -6.31 10.17 9.89
C ARG A 181 -7.65 10.80 10.26
N LEU A 182 -7.59 12.07 10.63
CA LEU A 182 -8.70 12.83 11.17
C LEU A 182 -8.89 14.10 10.33
N PRO A 183 -10.11 14.59 10.06
CA PRO A 183 -10.28 15.88 9.42
C PRO A 183 -9.77 17.00 10.32
N ILE A 184 -10.09 16.93 11.62
CA ILE A 184 -9.78 17.94 12.63
C ILE A 184 -9.11 17.25 13.84
N LEU A 185 -8.11 17.92 14.44
CA LEU A 185 -7.59 17.55 15.75
C LEU A 185 -8.39 18.26 16.84
N GLU A 186 -9.19 17.54 17.62
CA GLU A 186 -9.84 18.10 18.81
C GLU A 186 -8.84 18.18 19.98
N ARG A 187 -9.01 19.18 20.84
CA ARG A 187 -8.20 19.37 22.05
C ARG A 187 -8.12 18.12 22.94
N THR A 188 -9.25 17.48 23.21
CA THR A 188 -9.36 16.26 24.04
C THR A 188 -8.54 15.11 23.46
N PHE A 189 -8.63 14.91 22.15
CA PHE A 189 -7.83 13.93 21.42
C PHE A 189 -6.33 14.22 21.54
N CYS A 190 -5.93 15.47 21.32
CA CYS A 190 -4.52 15.87 21.43
C CYS A 190 -3.98 15.65 22.85
N GLU A 191 -4.78 15.94 23.87
CA GLU A 191 -4.41 15.69 25.27
C GLU A 191 -4.28 14.20 25.58
N GLY A 192 -5.19 13.37 25.07
CA GLY A 192 -5.11 11.91 25.16
C GLY A 192 -3.86 11.35 24.49
N LEU A 193 -3.59 11.77 23.24
CA LEU A 193 -2.39 11.38 22.50
C LEU A 193 -1.11 11.84 23.21
N SER A 194 -1.08 13.08 23.70
CA SER A 194 0.08 13.62 24.42
C SER A 194 0.36 12.88 25.73
N LYS A 195 -0.67 12.40 26.43
CA LYS A 195 -0.53 11.51 27.59
C LYS A 195 0.02 10.13 27.20
N LEU A 196 -0.49 9.54 26.10
CA LEU A 196 0.07 8.28 25.56
C LEU A 196 1.55 8.43 25.23
N LEU A 197 1.93 9.48 24.48
CA LEU A 197 3.31 9.74 24.08
C LEU A 197 4.27 9.86 25.28
N ARG A 198 3.80 10.45 26.37
CA ARG A 198 4.57 10.59 27.61
C ARG A 198 4.72 9.31 28.42
N SER A 199 3.82 8.35 28.26
CA SER A 199 3.74 7.15 29.11
C SER A 199 4.11 5.85 28.40
N THR A 200 4.02 5.82 27.07
CA THR A 200 4.34 4.63 26.28
C THR A 200 5.82 4.30 26.30
N ALA A 201 6.12 3.01 26.41
CA ALA A 201 7.48 2.45 26.28
C ALA A 201 7.67 1.67 24.97
N SER A 202 6.62 1.49 24.17
CA SER A 202 6.62 0.61 22.98
C SER A 202 6.40 1.33 21.66
N LEU A 203 5.83 2.55 21.67
CA LEU A 203 5.44 3.23 20.44
C LEU A 203 6.68 3.73 19.68
N THR A 204 6.91 3.18 18.50
CA THR A 204 8.06 3.51 17.63
C THR A 204 7.65 4.34 16.42
N THR A 205 6.40 4.20 15.97
CA THR A 205 5.88 4.88 14.78
C THR A 205 4.62 5.68 15.11
N LEU A 206 4.66 6.98 14.80
CA LEU A 206 3.53 7.89 14.88
C LEU A 206 3.24 8.48 13.50
N LYS A 207 2.02 8.27 13.00
CA LYS A 207 1.52 8.91 11.79
C LYS A 207 0.31 9.77 12.12
N LEU A 208 0.36 11.03 11.74
CA LEU A 208 -0.71 12.00 11.98
C LEU A 208 -1.06 12.71 10.68
N SER A 209 -2.30 12.56 10.24
CA SER A 209 -2.85 13.27 9.09
C SER A 209 -4.08 14.03 9.54
N ALA A 210 -3.95 15.36 9.65
CA ALA A 210 -5.04 16.25 10.00
C ALA A 210 -4.95 17.58 9.25
N PRO A 211 -5.59 17.68 8.06
CA PRO A 211 -5.44 18.84 7.18
C PRO A 211 -6.03 20.13 7.77
N ASP A 212 -6.95 20.06 8.74
CA ASP A 212 -7.53 21.25 9.40
C ASP A 212 -7.04 21.48 10.84
N ALA A 213 -5.88 20.91 11.22
CA ALA A 213 -5.32 21.07 12.56
C ALA A 213 -5.02 22.54 12.93
N GLU A 214 -5.46 22.96 14.12
CA GLU A 214 -5.15 24.28 14.68
C GLU A 214 -3.78 24.30 15.40
N PRO A 215 -3.07 25.45 15.46
CA PRO A 215 -1.70 25.53 15.99
C PRO A 215 -1.59 25.14 17.47
N LYS A 216 -2.60 25.52 18.27
CA LYS A 216 -2.62 25.26 19.72
C LYS A 216 -2.79 23.77 20.03
N GLU A 217 -3.43 23.01 19.16
CA GLU A 217 -3.54 21.54 19.24
C GLU A 217 -2.23 20.87 18.85
N GLY A 218 -1.56 21.36 17.80
CA GLY A 218 -0.22 20.90 17.42
C GLY A 218 0.77 21.01 18.58
N MET A 219 0.78 22.13 19.30
CA MET A 219 1.61 22.35 20.48
C MET A 219 1.42 21.29 21.58
N VAL A 220 0.19 20.82 21.81
CA VAL A 220 -0.08 19.78 22.83
C VAL A 220 0.60 18.46 22.46
N ILE A 221 0.56 18.11 21.18
CA ILE A 221 1.20 16.89 20.66
C ILE A 221 2.73 17.03 20.75
N LEU A 222 3.27 18.20 20.37
CA LEU A 222 4.71 18.48 20.45
C LEU A 222 5.25 18.34 21.88
N HIS A 223 4.56 18.89 22.88
CA HIS A 223 4.96 18.68 24.28
C HIS A 223 4.89 17.23 24.74
N GLY A 224 4.05 16.40 24.09
CA GLY A 224 4.04 14.95 24.31
C GLY A 224 5.30 14.31 23.72
N LEU A 225 5.63 14.68 22.48
CA LEU A 225 6.79 14.20 21.74
C LEU A 225 8.13 14.60 22.38
N GLU A 226 8.27 15.82 22.90
CA GLU A 226 9.47 16.31 23.60
C GLU A 226 9.89 15.40 24.77
N ARG A 227 8.94 14.71 25.39
CA ARG A 227 9.16 13.81 26.51
C ARG A 227 9.23 12.33 26.09
N ASN A 228 8.91 12.03 24.84
CA ASN A 228 8.93 10.67 24.33
C ASN A 228 10.34 10.30 23.88
N THR A 229 10.76 9.08 24.22
CA THR A 229 12.09 8.56 23.87
C THR A 229 12.04 7.28 23.04
N THR A 230 10.87 6.92 22.52
CA THR A 230 10.64 5.63 21.85
C THR A 230 10.32 5.80 20.36
N VAL A 231 9.71 6.92 19.97
CA VAL A 231 9.34 7.20 18.58
C VAL A 231 10.60 7.42 17.74
N THR A 232 10.79 6.54 16.77
CA THR A 232 11.88 6.57 15.79
C THR A 232 11.40 7.00 14.40
N THR A 233 10.09 6.88 14.14
CA THR A 233 9.46 7.24 12.86
C THR A 233 8.29 8.19 13.10
N LEU A 234 8.36 9.38 12.51
CA LEU A 234 7.32 10.40 12.58
C LEU A 234 6.87 10.76 11.16
N SER A 235 5.58 10.59 10.88
CA SER A 235 4.94 11.03 9.66
C SER A 235 3.85 12.04 9.98
N VAL A 236 3.91 13.21 9.37
CA VAL A 236 2.95 14.29 9.62
C VAL A 236 2.47 14.92 8.31
N THR A 237 1.16 15.00 8.12
CA THR A 237 0.54 15.80 7.04
C THR A 237 0.32 17.22 7.56
N MET A 238 0.87 18.19 6.86
CA MET A 238 0.98 19.57 7.27
C MET A 238 -0.20 20.39 6.79
N CYS A 239 -0.92 20.98 7.74
CA CYS A 239 -1.83 22.10 7.49
C CYS A 239 -1.04 23.42 7.50
N MET A 240 -1.42 24.38 6.63
CA MET A 240 -0.93 25.76 6.63
C MET A 240 -0.95 26.41 8.02
N LYS A 241 -1.99 26.12 8.82
CA LYS A 241 -2.16 26.76 10.14
C LYS A 241 -1.04 26.39 11.11
N LEU A 242 -0.53 25.15 11.09
CA LEU A 242 0.43 24.69 12.09
C LEU A 242 1.79 25.44 12.05
N PHE A 243 2.18 26.03 10.91
CA PHE A 243 3.50 26.64 10.73
C PHE A 243 3.50 28.16 10.52
N LEU A 244 2.34 28.78 10.31
CA LEU A 244 2.22 30.24 10.27
C LEU A 244 2.36 30.90 11.66
N PHE A 245 2.45 30.10 12.72
CA PHE A 245 2.53 30.54 14.11
C PHE A 245 3.69 29.86 14.88
N GLN A 246 3.84 30.21 16.16
CA GLN A 246 4.87 29.69 17.08
C GLN A 246 5.03 28.17 17.09
N CYS A 247 3.96 27.41 16.77
CA CYS A 247 4.00 25.94 16.68
C CYS A 247 5.05 25.43 15.67
N GLY A 248 5.28 26.11 14.55
CA GLY A 248 6.29 25.71 13.58
C GLY A 248 7.73 25.85 14.11
N VAL A 249 7.97 26.89 14.93
CA VAL A 249 9.27 27.11 15.60
C VAL A 249 9.51 26.02 16.64
N VAL A 250 8.49 25.71 17.45
CA VAL A 250 8.59 24.67 18.49
C VAL A 250 8.80 23.30 17.86
N PHE A 251 8.17 23.00 16.71
CA PHE A 251 8.46 21.76 16.00
C PHE A 251 9.91 21.70 15.51
N ALA A 252 10.45 22.81 15.00
CA ALA A 252 11.85 22.88 14.59
C ALA A 252 12.81 22.71 15.78
N ASP A 253 12.49 23.30 16.94
CA ASP A 253 13.28 23.12 18.16
C ASP A 253 13.26 21.65 18.61
N TYR A 254 12.08 21.03 18.66
CA TYR A 254 11.92 19.60 18.91
C TYR A 254 12.78 18.75 17.96
N LEU A 255 12.70 18.98 16.65
CA LEU A 255 13.50 18.24 15.68
C LEU A 255 15.00 18.44 15.90
N SER A 256 15.43 19.64 16.29
CA SER A 256 16.83 19.95 16.51
C SER A 256 17.41 19.27 17.75
N GLU A 257 16.60 19.10 18.80
CA GLU A 257 17.02 18.54 20.09
C GLU A 257 16.74 17.04 20.22
N ASN A 258 15.80 16.50 19.45
CA ASN A 258 15.40 15.09 19.53
C ASN A 258 16.56 14.14 19.22
N GLN A 259 16.71 13.11 20.06
CA GLN A 259 17.80 12.13 20.00
C GLN A 259 17.35 10.71 19.60
N THR A 260 16.09 10.53 19.22
CA THR A 260 15.49 9.19 19.00
C THR A 260 15.01 9.00 17.57
N LEU A 261 14.52 10.06 16.95
CA LEU A 261 13.96 10.05 15.61
C LEU A 261 15.03 9.71 14.57
N ARG A 262 14.70 8.74 13.71
CA ARG A 262 15.54 8.24 12.61
C ARG A 262 14.93 8.60 11.26
N THR A 263 13.61 8.55 11.18
CA THR A 263 12.85 8.79 9.95
C THR A 263 11.81 9.88 10.16
N LEU A 264 11.89 10.92 9.34
CA LEU A 264 10.93 12.02 9.31
C LEU A 264 10.26 12.10 7.93
N MET A 265 8.95 11.97 7.90
CA MET A 265 8.13 12.21 6.71
C MET A 265 7.20 13.39 6.95
N VAL A 266 7.29 14.36 6.05
CA VAL A 266 6.48 15.57 6.09
C VAL A 266 5.79 15.75 4.75
N THR A 267 4.47 15.85 4.75
CA THR A 267 3.66 16.05 3.55
C THR A 267 2.99 17.41 3.62
N SER A 268 3.10 18.23 2.58
CA SER A 268 2.31 19.45 2.42
C SER A 268 1.20 19.22 1.40
N ASP A 269 -0.03 19.60 1.76
CA ASP A 269 -1.16 19.66 0.83
C ASP A 269 -1.30 21.04 0.17
N CYS A 270 -0.38 21.98 0.45
CA CYS A 270 -0.48 23.37 0.03
C CYS A 270 0.70 23.76 -0.87
N ALA A 271 0.37 24.20 -2.09
CA ALA A 271 1.33 24.55 -3.14
C ALA A 271 2.00 25.94 -2.99
N TYR A 272 1.71 26.68 -1.91
CA TYR A 272 1.89 28.15 -1.88
C TYR A 272 2.66 28.73 -0.69
N ASP A 273 3.32 27.94 0.17
CA ASP A 273 4.09 28.51 1.30
C ASP A 273 5.58 28.15 1.30
N ASP A 274 6.41 29.20 1.18
CA ASP A 274 7.87 29.14 1.15
C ASP A 274 8.52 29.10 2.55
N ASN A 275 7.79 29.30 3.65
CA ASN A 275 8.43 29.40 4.97
C ASN A 275 8.50 28.07 5.75
N VAL A 276 7.61 27.13 5.47
CA VAL A 276 7.54 25.84 6.21
C VAL A 276 8.76 24.95 6.00
N PRO A 277 9.22 24.70 4.74
CA PRO A 277 10.44 23.92 4.52
C PRO A 277 11.65 24.51 5.27
N ASN A 278 11.71 25.84 5.39
CA ASN A 278 12.83 26.56 5.97
C ASN A 278 13.13 26.12 7.42
N LEU A 279 12.10 26.08 8.26
CA LEU A 279 12.21 25.74 9.68
C LEU A 279 12.66 24.29 9.87
N ILE A 280 12.07 23.37 9.09
CA ILE A 280 12.43 21.95 9.11
C ILE A 280 13.88 21.79 8.67
N ILE A 281 14.27 22.36 7.52
CA ILE A 281 15.65 22.27 7.01
C ILE A 281 16.66 22.83 8.04
N ARG A 282 16.32 23.95 8.69
CA ARG A 282 17.19 24.57 9.71
C ARG A 282 17.39 23.69 10.95
N SER A 283 16.34 23.01 11.41
CA SER A 283 16.44 22.09 12.55
C SER A 283 17.41 20.94 12.29
N LEU A 284 17.46 20.45 11.05
CA LEU A 284 18.27 19.30 10.64
C LEU A 284 19.78 19.58 10.63
N PHE A 285 20.22 20.85 10.69
CA PHE A 285 21.65 21.15 10.83
C PHE A 285 22.22 20.70 12.18
N ARG A 286 21.39 20.75 13.23
CA ARG A 286 21.80 20.38 14.60
C ARG A 286 21.46 18.94 14.94
N ASN A 287 20.43 18.39 14.29
CA ASN A 287 20.04 17.01 14.54
C ASN A 287 21.11 16.02 14.03
N THR A 288 21.48 15.07 14.87
CA THR A 288 22.49 14.04 14.57
C THR A 288 21.93 12.63 14.48
N THR A 289 20.62 12.45 14.64
CA THR A 289 19.97 11.14 14.77
C THR A 289 19.13 10.74 13.58
N ILE A 290 18.51 11.72 12.91
CA ILE A 290 17.69 11.54 11.73
C ILE A 290 18.61 11.16 10.57
N SER A 291 18.36 9.98 10.01
CA SER A 291 19.07 9.42 8.86
C SER A 291 18.25 9.47 7.58
N GLU A 292 16.92 9.60 7.70
CA GLU A 292 16.00 9.65 6.57
C GLU A 292 15.00 10.80 6.69
N VAL A 293 14.93 11.63 5.64
CA VAL A 293 13.97 12.72 5.52
C VAL A 293 13.25 12.62 4.19
N LYS A 294 11.92 12.66 4.24
CA LYS A 294 11.04 12.72 3.07
C LYS A 294 10.15 13.95 3.14
N LEU A 295 10.35 14.87 2.20
CA LEU A 295 9.55 16.07 2.01
C LEU A 295 8.66 15.86 0.76
N ILE A 296 7.34 15.96 0.94
CA ILE A 296 6.37 15.68 -0.12
C ILE A 296 5.50 16.91 -0.36
N GLY A 297 5.35 17.32 -1.62
CA GLY A 297 4.44 18.41 -1.99
C GLY A 297 4.92 19.81 -1.61
N PHE A 298 6.22 20.01 -1.41
CA PHE A 298 6.78 21.32 -1.05
C PHE A 298 7.29 22.07 -2.28
N ASN A 299 7.01 23.38 -2.34
CA ASN A 299 7.68 24.28 -3.27
C ASN A 299 8.93 24.84 -2.59
N LEU A 300 10.09 24.75 -3.25
CA LEU A 300 11.34 25.29 -2.75
C LEU A 300 11.73 26.49 -3.62
N ASP A 301 11.56 27.67 -3.05
CA ASP A 301 12.14 28.90 -3.59
C ASP A 301 13.69 28.84 -3.62
N VAL A 302 14.30 29.88 -4.18
CA VAL A 302 15.78 29.98 -4.26
C VAL A 302 16.44 29.86 -2.89
N LYS A 303 15.84 30.45 -1.86
CA LYS A 303 16.38 30.49 -0.49
C LYS A 303 16.36 29.09 0.14
N ASN A 304 15.25 28.38 0.03
CA ASN A 304 15.11 27.03 0.56
C ASN A 304 15.96 26.03 -0.23
N SER A 305 16.05 26.17 -1.55
CA SER A 305 16.97 25.37 -2.38
C SER A 305 18.42 25.50 -1.90
N TYR A 306 18.88 26.74 -1.63
CA TYR A 306 20.20 26.96 -1.04
C TYR A 306 20.35 26.32 0.34
N LEU A 307 19.32 26.40 1.18
CA LEU A 307 19.35 25.80 2.51
C LEU A 307 19.42 24.27 2.47
N VAL A 308 18.70 23.62 1.55
CA VAL A 308 18.81 22.17 1.34
C VAL A 308 20.23 21.82 0.91
N ALA A 309 20.79 22.51 -0.09
CA ALA A 309 22.16 22.28 -0.52
C ALA A 309 23.15 22.45 0.65
N LYS A 310 23.00 23.51 1.43
CA LYS A 310 23.84 23.73 2.62
C LYS A 310 23.68 22.61 3.64
N LEU A 311 22.45 22.15 3.93
CA LEU A 311 22.16 21.03 4.82
C LEU A 311 22.89 19.77 4.35
N LEU A 312 22.76 19.42 3.07
CA LEU A 312 23.44 18.26 2.49
C LEU A 312 24.97 18.41 2.55
N SER A 313 25.51 19.61 2.55
CA SER A 313 26.96 19.83 2.67
C SER A 313 27.49 19.70 4.11
N GLU A 314 26.67 20.00 5.12
CA GLU A 314 27.09 20.11 6.53
C GLU A 314 26.63 18.93 7.40
N ASN A 315 25.41 18.42 7.20
CA ASN A 315 24.88 17.30 7.98
C ASN A 315 25.66 16.00 7.67
N ARG A 316 25.85 15.18 8.70
CA ARG A 316 26.59 13.90 8.63
C ARG A 316 25.77 12.67 9.07
N SER A 317 24.57 12.88 9.59
CA SER A 317 23.65 11.80 9.99
C SER A 317 22.80 11.32 8.81
N LEU A 318 22.39 12.22 7.92
CA LEU A 318 21.52 11.93 6.78
C LEU A 318 22.19 10.93 5.82
N ARG A 319 21.43 9.88 5.51
CA ARG A 319 21.72 8.82 4.53
C ARG A 319 20.73 8.85 3.38
N ASN A 320 19.47 9.16 3.65
CA ASN A 320 18.39 9.20 2.67
C ASN A 320 17.71 10.58 2.70
N PHE A 321 17.66 11.26 1.55
CA PHE A 321 16.96 12.53 1.43
C PHE A 321 16.05 12.53 0.20
N HIS A 322 14.75 12.66 0.42
CA HIS A 322 13.74 12.51 -0.62
C HIS A 322 12.90 13.77 -0.76
N MET A 323 12.89 14.37 -1.96
CA MET A 323 11.95 15.42 -2.34
C MET A 323 10.99 14.86 -3.40
N VAL A 324 9.73 14.66 -3.04
CA VAL A 324 8.72 14.00 -3.88
C VAL A 324 7.62 15.00 -4.21
N LYS A 325 7.17 15.05 -5.48
CA LYS A 325 6.18 16.04 -5.95
C LYS A 325 6.52 17.48 -5.49
N SER A 326 7.80 17.80 -5.42
CA SER A 326 8.32 19.05 -4.89
C SER A 326 9.06 19.78 -5.99
N SER A 327 8.72 21.04 -6.24
CA SER A 327 9.27 21.84 -7.33
C SER A 327 10.30 22.84 -6.84
N LEU A 328 11.33 23.09 -7.67
CA LEU A 328 12.32 24.15 -7.42
C LEU A 328 11.94 25.41 -8.22
N TYR A 329 10.78 26.04 -7.96
CA TYR A 329 10.42 27.29 -8.64
C TYR A 329 11.14 28.49 -8.02
N GLY A 330 12.26 28.89 -8.62
CA GLY A 330 12.83 30.22 -8.44
C GLY A 330 12.60 31.06 -9.70
N SER A 331 11.65 32.00 -9.71
CA SER A 331 11.45 32.94 -10.82
C SER A 331 12.52 34.03 -10.91
N GLY A 332 13.48 34.10 -9.99
CA GLY A 332 14.58 35.07 -10.03
C GLY A 332 15.72 34.65 -10.95
N ARG A 333 16.07 35.46 -11.97
CA ARG A 333 17.34 35.33 -12.69
C ARG A 333 18.49 35.45 -11.69
N ILE A 334 19.20 34.35 -11.43
CA ILE A 334 20.43 34.38 -10.62
C ILE A 334 21.59 34.52 -11.61
N PRO A 335 22.52 35.48 -11.41
CA PRO A 335 23.67 35.64 -12.31
C PRO A 335 24.48 34.35 -12.46
N GLU A 336 24.92 34.07 -13.68
CA GLU A 336 25.88 33.00 -13.95
C GLU A 336 27.28 33.44 -13.47
N THR A 337 27.99 32.54 -12.81
CA THR A 337 29.42 32.71 -12.47
C THR A 337 30.16 31.47 -12.97
N ASP A 338 31.22 31.66 -13.75
CA ASP A 338 32.02 30.56 -14.33
C ASP A 338 31.22 29.60 -15.24
N GLY A 339 30.16 30.07 -15.89
CA GLY A 339 29.33 29.26 -16.81
C GLY A 339 28.39 28.25 -16.15
N VAL A 340 28.25 28.30 -14.81
CA VAL A 340 27.27 27.51 -14.05
C VAL A 340 26.26 28.47 -13.42
N SER A 341 24.96 28.22 -13.62
CA SER A 341 23.91 29.04 -13.02
C SER A 341 24.00 29.00 -11.49
N GLY A 342 23.83 30.16 -10.85
CA GLY A 342 23.87 30.29 -9.41
C GLY A 342 22.78 29.47 -8.68
N ARG A 343 21.80 28.90 -9.40
CA ARG A 343 20.77 28.01 -8.85
C ARG A 343 21.31 26.61 -8.52
N ILE A 344 22.08 26.00 -9.42
CA ILE A 344 22.59 24.63 -9.22
C ILE A 344 23.94 24.60 -8.49
N ARG A 345 24.72 25.69 -8.54
CA ARG A 345 26.07 25.75 -7.93
C ARG A 345 26.11 25.30 -6.46
N PRO A 346 25.17 25.71 -5.58
CA PRO A 346 25.12 25.21 -4.21
C PRO A 346 25.01 23.69 -4.12
N TRP A 347 24.16 23.08 -4.96
CA TRP A 347 23.95 21.64 -5.01
C TRP A 347 25.20 20.89 -5.47
N ILE A 348 25.85 21.39 -6.52
CA ILE A 348 27.11 20.85 -7.03
C ILE A 348 28.17 20.84 -5.92
N VAL A 349 28.36 21.98 -5.23
CA VAL A 349 29.33 22.06 -4.13
C VAL A 349 28.98 21.12 -2.98
N ALA A 350 27.70 21.06 -2.60
CA ALA A 350 27.22 20.23 -1.52
C ALA A 350 27.42 18.74 -1.80
N LEU A 351 26.91 18.26 -2.94
CA LEU A 351 26.99 16.86 -3.33
C LEU A 351 28.42 16.43 -3.64
N GLY A 352 29.27 17.33 -4.15
CA GLY A 352 30.69 17.05 -4.35
C GLY A 352 31.46 16.80 -3.05
N LYS A 353 31.04 17.43 -1.95
CA LYS A 353 31.66 17.30 -0.61
C LYS A 353 30.97 16.28 0.28
N ASN A 354 29.70 15.96 0.05
CA ASN A 354 28.96 15.01 0.87
C ASN A 354 29.58 13.60 0.79
N ARG A 355 29.71 12.93 1.94
CA ARG A 355 30.26 11.58 2.07
C ARG A 355 29.35 10.61 2.81
N THR A 356 28.12 11.02 3.13
CA THR A 356 27.21 10.30 4.00
C THR A 356 25.91 9.92 3.30
N LEU A 357 25.44 10.75 2.38
CA LEU A 357 24.20 10.53 1.65
C LEU A 357 24.38 9.35 0.69
N GLU A 358 23.46 8.38 0.79
CA GLU A 358 23.41 7.15 0.01
C GLU A 358 22.27 7.16 -1.00
N ARG A 359 21.14 7.81 -0.66
CA ARG A 359 19.97 7.95 -1.54
C ARG A 359 19.48 9.38 -1.62
N LEU A 360 19.20 9.83 -2.85
CA LEU A 360 18.64 11.15 -3.15
C LEU A 360 17.45 11.03 -4.09
N THR A 361 16.34 11.70 -3.79
CA THR A 361 15.27 11.93 -4.76
C THR A 361 15.21 13.41 -5.11
N MET A 362 15.24 13.73 -6.40
CA MET A 362 15.19 15.11 -6.89
C MET A 362 14.42 15.23 -8.22
N GLU A 363 13.92 16.42 -8.51
CA GLU A 363 13.31 16.77 -9.80
C GLU A 363 14.37 17.44 -10.70
N LEU A 364 14.58 16.91 -11.91
CA LEU A 364 15.52 17.47 -12.88
C LEU A 364 14.85 18.46 -13.85
N SER A 365 13.51 18.47 -13.92
CA SER A 365 12.76 19.33 -14.83
C SER A 365 12.99 20.84 -14.61
N CYS A 366 13.54 21.21 -13.46
CA CYS A 366 13.83 22.58 -13.07
C CYS A 366 15.25 23.07 -13.46
N PHE A 367 16.12 22.19 -13.98
CA PHE A 367 17.49 22.52 -14.37
C PHE A 367 17.66 22.50 -15.90
N SER A 368 18.52 23.37 -16.40
CA SER A 368 18.98 23.31 -17.80
C SER A 368 19.96 22.16 -18.04
N LEU A 369 20.10 21.74 -19.30
CA LEU A 369 21.03 20.68 -19.71
C LEU A 369 22.49 20.95 -19.28
N LYS A 370 22.93 22.22 -19.32
CA LYS A 370 24.27 22.62 -18.86
C LYS A 370 24.44 22.44 -17.35
N GLU A 371 23.39 22.74 -16.58
CA GLU A 371 23.36 22.54 -15.12
C GLU A 371 23.36 21.05 -14.78
N CYS A 372 22.55 20.24 -15.47
CA CYS A 372 22.54 18.78 -15.32
C CYS A 372 23.89 18.16 -15.65
N LYS A 373 24.54 18.56 -16.76
CA LYS A 373 25.90 18.09 -17.12
C LYS A 373 26.91 18.39 -16.01
N SER A 374 26.83 19.59 -15.43
CA SER A 374 27.72 20.01 -14.34
C SER A 374 27.46 19.22 -13.06
N LEU A 375 26.20 18.94 -12.74
CA LEU A 375 25.78 18.09 -11.63
C LEU A 375 26.31 16.66 -11.80
N PHE A 376 26.11 16.03 -12.96
CA PHE A 376 26.51 14.65 -13.21
C PHE A 376 28.02 14.45 -13.13
N LYS A 377 28.82 15.41 -13.64
CA LYS A 377 30.28 15.39 -13.49
C LYS A 377 30.73 15.32 -12.03
N VAL A 378 30.05 16.06 -11.14
CA VAL A 378 30.38 16.01 -9.71
C VAL A 378 29.92 14.70 -9.07
N LEU A 379 28.74 14.22 -9.45
CA LEU A 379 28.21 12.94 -8.96
C LEU A 379 29.09 11.74 -9.35
N ALA A 380 29.76 11.79 -10.51
CA ALA A 380 30.72 10.78 -10.93
C ALA A 380 31.84 10.58 -9.89
N SER A 381 32.28 11.67 -9.27
CA SER A 381 33.32 11.68 -8.24
C SER A 381 32.80 11.42 -6.82
N ASN A 382 31.49 11.52 -6.60
CA ASN A 382 30.89 11.18 -5.30
C ASN A 382 30.89 9.64 -5.14
N LYS A 383 31.29 9.12 -3.97
CA LYS A 383 31.34 7.66 -3.73
C LYS A 383 30.26 7.17 -2.75
N SER A 384 29.63 8.05 -2.00
CA SER A 384 28.62 7.67 -1.01
C SER A 384 27.25 7.48 -1.65
N LEU A 385 26.90 8.30 -2.64
CA LEU A 385 25.59 8.32 -3.27
C LEU A 385 25.47 7.18 -4.28
N LYS A 386 24.63 6.20 -3.93
CA LYS A 386 24.44 4.94 -4.68
C LYS A 386 23.18 4.96 -5.52
N ASN A 387 22.14 5.66 -5.07
CA ASN A 387 20.83 5.68 -5.74
C ASN A 387 20.29 7.11 -5.84
N ILE A 388 19.97 7.52 -7.06
CA ILE A 388 19.42 8.84 -7.38
C ILE A 388 18.12 8.62 -8.13
N ALA A 389 17.01 8.81 -7.45
CA ALA A 389 15.69 8.75 -8.06
C ALA A 389 15.32 10.11 -8.65
N VAL A 390 14.98 10.13 -9.94
CA VAL A 390 14.55 11.34 -10.65
C VAL A 390 13.03 11.36 -10.76
N GLU A 391 12.38 12.30 -10.08
CA GLU A 391 10.91 12.38 -10.04
C GLU A 391 10.28 12.82 -11.36
N ARG A 392 10.94 13.75 -12.06
CA ARG A 392 10.49 14.32 -13.33
C ARG A 392 11.66 14.93 -14.09
N VAL A 393 11.67 14.74 -15.40
CA VAL A 393 12.53 15.42 -16.39
C VAL A 393 11.62 16.23 -17.32
N ARG A 394 12.12 17.30 -17.94
CA ARG A 394 11.36 17.96 -19.02
C ARG A 394 11.33 16.99 -20.21
N PRO A 395 10.15 16.72 -20.82
CA PRO A 395 10.05 15.80 -21.96
C PRO A 395 11.07 16.11 -23.08
N THR A 396 11.30 17.39 -23.36
CA THR A 396 12.26 17.87 -24.38
C THR A 396 13.72 17.53 -24.09
N ASP A 397 14.09 17.24 -22.84
CA ASP A 397 15.48 17.06 -22.40
C ASP A 397 15.88 15.59 -22.18
N GLU A 398 14.91 14.66 -22.19
CA GLU A 398 15.12 13.27 -21.72
C GLU A 398 16.28 12.58 -22.45
N ALA A 399 16.29 12.62 -23.78
CA ALA A 399 17.33 12.03 -24.61
C ALA A 399 18.73 12.59 -24.31
N GLU A 400 18.85 13.92 -24.19
CA GLU A 400 20.14 14.55 -23.88
C GLU A 400 20.57 14.22 -22.44
N ILE A 401 19.64 14.16 -21.49
CA ILE A 401 19.94 13.73 -20.11
C ILE A 401 20.50 12.31 -20.09
N CYS A 402 19.91 11.36 -20.82
CA CYS A 402 20.47 10.01 -20.94
C CYS A 402 21.89 10.02 -21.51
N ARG A 403 22.12 10.76 -22.61
CA ARG A 403 23.46 10.92 -23.20
C ARG A 403 24.45 11.49 -22.19
N LEU A 404 24.06 12.49 -21.41
CA LEU A 404 24.91 13.07 -20.37
C LEU A 404 25.21 12.08 -19.24
N LEU A 405 24.26 11.24 -18.83
CA LEU A 405 24.49 10.19 -17.82
C LEU A 405 25.50 9.13 -18.29
N LEU A 406 25.44 8.77 -19.59
CA LEU A 406 26.40 7.89 -20.24
C LEU A 406 27.79 8.52 -20.30
N GLU A 407 27.90 9.73 -20.84
CA GLU A 407 29.16 10.48 -20.98
C GLU A 407 29.89 10.65 -19.65
N THR A 408 29.14 10.80 -18.55
CA THR A 408 29.71 11.05 -17.22
C THR A 408 29.89 9.80 -16.37
N GLY A 409 29.47 8.62 -16.85
CA GLY A 409 29.67 7.34 -16.16
C GLY A 409 28.88 7.18 -14.85
N VAL A 410 27.82 7.97 -14.64
CA VAL A 410 26.94 7.87 -13.44
C VAL A 410 25.68 7.07 -13.67
N ARG A 411 25.46 6.62 -14.91
CA ARG A 411 24.31 5.84 -15.39
C ARG A 411 23.71 4.88 -14.36
N GLU A 412 24.51 3.95 -13.83
CA GLU A 412 24.03 2.84 -12.98
C GLU A 412 23.44 3.29 -11.63
N ARG A 413 23.65 4.56 -11.25
CA ARG A 413 23.18 5.12 -9.98
C ARG A 413 21.85 5.84 -10.11
N PHE A 414 21.38 6.09 -11.33
CA PHE A 414 20.14 6.82 -11.59
C PHE A 414 18.97 5.84 -11.79
N PHE A 415 17.85 6.17 -11.17
CA PHE A 415 16.59 5.45 -11.31
C PHE A 415 15.49 6.42 -11.71
N LEU A 416 14.71 6.05 -12.72
CA LEU A 416 13.61 6.83 -13.26
C LEU A 416 12.31 6.09 -12.89
N PRO A 417 11.77 6.32 -11.68
CA PRO A 417 10.69 5.52 -11.08
C PRO A 417 9.35 5.60 -11.80
N ARG A 418 9.13 6.59 -12.67
CA ARG A 418 7.85 6.80 -13.35
C ARG A 418 8.02 6.66 -14.86
N PRO A 419 6.99 6.16 -15.58
CA PRO A 419 6.95 6.22 -17.03
C PRO A 419 7.16 7.65 -17.54
N HIS A 420 8.10 7.81 -18.48
CA HIS A 420 8.53 9.10 -19.03
C HIS A 420 7.87 9.39 -20.37
N VAL A 421 7.45 10.63 -20.62
CA VAL A 421 6.74 11.00 -21.86
C VAL A 421 7.76 11.16 -22.99
N VAL A 422 7.72 10.23 -23.93
CA VAL A 422 8.65 10.17 -25.05
C VAL A 422 8.20 11.08 -26.19
N GLU A 423 8.90 12.19 -26.39
CA GLU A 423 8.68 13.07 -27.54
C GLU A 423 9.39 12.56 -28.81
N ASP A 424 10.63 12.08 -28.69
CA ASP A 424 11.41 11.46 -29.78
C ASP A 424 11.75 9.99 -29.45
N PRO A 425 10.92 9.04 -29.91
CA PRO A 425 11.14 7.62 -29.64
C PRO A 425 12.38 7.05 -30.30
N ALA A 426 12.86 7.63 -31.42
CA ALA A 426 14.03 7.11 -32.11
C ALA A 426 15.26 7.22 -31.23
N VAL A 427 15.48 8.40 -30.64
CA VAL A 427 16.60 8.63 -29.75
C VAL A 427 16.36 7.95 -28.40
N THR A 428 15.17 8.13 -27.83
CA THR A 428 14.89 7.69 -26.45
C THR A 428 14.95 6.18 -26.32
N LEU A 429 14.33 5.42 -27.22
CA LEU A 429 14.29 3.96 -27.11
C LEU A 429 15.62 3.30 -27.50
N THR A 430 16.42 3.92 -28.37
CA THR A 430 17.69 3.32 -28.83
C THR A 430 18.87 3.68 -27.92
N GLU A 431 18.90 4.91 -27.39
CA GLU A 431 20.02 5.43 -26.61
C GLU A 431 19.80 5.31 -25.08
N CYS A 432 18.56 5.38 -24.58
CA CYS A 432 18.25 5.37 -23.14
C CYS A 432 17.84 3.98 -22.61
N LYS A 433 18.74 2.99 -22.57
CA LYS A 433 18.40 1.63 -22.06
C LYS A 433 18.04 1.54 -20.56
N GLU A 434 18.05 2.65 -19.84
CA GLU A 434 17.71 2.81 -18.42
C GLU A 434 16.21 3.06 -18.23
N LEU A 435 15.53 3.51 -19.28
CA LEU A 435 14.09 3.73 -19.25
C LEU A 435 13.37 2.39 -19.30
N SER A 436 13.18 1.80 -18.14
CA SER A 436 12.33 0.61 -18.01
C SER A 436 10.85 0.94 -18.23
N GLY A 437 10.44 2.20 -18.01
CA GLY A 437 9.09 2.70 -18.15
C GLY A 437 8.97 3.82 -19.18
N VAL A 438 8.12 3.64 -20.19
CA VAL A 438 7.92 4.57 -21.30
C VAL A 438 6.44 4.97 -21.37
N THR A 439 6.18 6.27 -21.55
CA THR A 439 4.85 6.82 -21.85
C THR A 439 4.84 7.39 -23.26
N ILE A 440 3.84 7.02 -24.05
CA ILE A 440 3.61 7.60 -25.37
C ILE A 440 2.26 8.31 -25.31
N ASN A 441 2.25 9.61 -25.61
CA ASN A 441 1.05 10.44 -25.59
C ASN A 441 0.73 11.00 -26.98
N THR A 442 -0.47 10.72 -27.48
CA THR A 442 -0.92 11.16 -28.81
C THR A 442 -1.61 12.53 -28.83
N ASP A 443 -1.87 13.15 -27.67
CA ASP A 443 -2.44 14.51 -27.56
C ASP A 443 -1.46 15.62 -27.98
N THR A 444 -0.20 15.25 -28.26
CA THR A 444 0.82 16.19 -28.74
C THR A 444 0.77 16.33 -30.27
N PRO A 445 1.20 17.47 -30.85
CA PRO A 445 1.19 17.67 -32.30
C PRO A 445 1.98 16.64 -33.13
N ARG A 446 2.97 15.96 -32.53
CA ARG A 446 3.77 14.88 -33.14
C ARG A 446 3.38 13.49 -32.65
N GLY A 447 2.32 13.38 -31.84
CA GLY A 447 2.00 12.20 -31.06
C GLY A 447 1.76 10.94 -31.90
N LEU A 448 1.15 11.07 -33.09
CA LEU A 448 0.91 9.94 -33.99
C LEU A 448 2.22 9.41 -34.62
N ASP A 449 3.09 10.31 -35.09
CA ASP A 449 4.40 9.93 -35.65
C ASP A 449 5.30 9.30 -34.58
N SER A 450 5.27 9.85 -33.35
CA SER A 450 5.96 9.29 -32.19
C SER A 450 5.41 7.92 -31.82
N LEU A 451 4.09 7.71 -31.81
CA LEU A 451 3.51 6.40 -31.59
C LEU A 451 3.96 5.38 -32.63
N HIS A 452 3.86 5.72 -33.92
CA HIS A 452 4.28 4.83 -35.01
C HIS A 452 5.77 4.47 -34.89
N THR A 453 6.63 5.47 -34.70
CA THR A 453 8.08 5.27 -34.56
C THR A 453 8.41 4.39 -33.36
N ALA A 454 7.75 4.63 -32.22
CA ALA A 454 7.94 3.83 -31.03
C ALA A 454 7.56 2.36 -31.26
N LEU A 455 6.39 2.10 -31.87
CA LEU A 455 5.93 0.75 -32.16
C LEU A 455 6.86 -0.03 -33.09
N CYS A 456 7.54 0.65 -34.03
CA CYS A 456 8.58 0.02 -34.85
C CYS A 456 9.85 -0.35 -34.08
N LEU A 457 10.20 0.41 -33.03
CA LEU A 457 11.46 0.26 -32.29
C LEU A 457 11.33 -0.62 -31.04
N LEU A 458 10.19 -0.58 -30.36
CA LEU A 458 9.91 -1.34 -29.14
C LEU A 458 10.23 -2.84 -29.23
N PRO A 459 9.95 -3.56 -30.35
CA PRO A 459 10.32 -4.97 -30.48
C PRO A 459 11.83 -5.25 -30.29
N SER A 460 12.69 -4.27 -30.56
CA SER A 460 14.15 -4.38 -30.39
C SER A 460 14.64 -3.94 -29.01
N CYS A 461 13.75 -3.42 -28.16
CA CYS A 461 14.08 -2.79 -26.88
C CYS A 461 13.84 -3.73 -25.70
N SER A 462 14.83 -4.58 -25.37
CA SER A 462 14.72 -5.55 -24.27
C SER A 462 14.64 -4.94 -22.86
N HIS A 463 14.94 -3.65 -22.72
CA HIS A 463 14.97 -2.94 -21.45
C HIS A 463 13.62 -2.33 -21.05
N VAL A 464 12.69 -2.13 -22.00
CA VAL A 464 11.39 -1.52 -21.73
C VAL A 464 10.44 -2.58 -21.15
N THR A 465 10.27 -2.56 -19.83
CA THR A 465 9.40 -3.50 -19.11
C THR A 465 8.06 -2.90 -18.72
N SER A 466 7.89 -1.59 -18.83
CA SER A 466 6.67 -0.86 -18.50
C SER A 466 6.32 0.12 -19.63
N LEU A 467 5.07 0.08 -20.09
CA LEU A 467 4.58 0.92 -21.18
C LEU A 467 3.23 1.54 -20.79
N THR A 468 3.13 2.85 -20.90
CA THR A 468 1.88 3.61 -20.78
C THR A 468 1.55 4.21 -22.14
N LEU A 469 0.36 3.90 -22.65
CA LEU A 469 -0.17 4.44 -23.90
C LEU A 469 -1.34 5.33 -23.58
N ASP A 470 -1.19 6.61 -23.88
CA ASP A 470 -2.19 7.64 -23.67
C ASP A 470 -2.69 8.10 -25.04
N LEU A 471 -3.79 7.48 -25.49
CA LEU A 471 -4.20 7.46 -26.88
C LEU A 471 -5.54 8.17 -27.08
N GLN A 472 -5.57 9.11 -28.02
CA GLN A 472 -6.79 9.66 -28.58
C GLN A 472 -7.33 8.65 -29.59
N GLN A 473 -8.63 8.33 -29.52
CA GLN A 473 -9.22 7.29 -30.39
C GLN A 473 -9.00 7.56 -31.89
N GLN A 474 -9.01 8.84 -32.30
CA GLN A 474 -8.74 9.28 -33.67
C GLN A 474 -7.36 8.85 -34.22
N CYS A 475 -6.41 8.49 -33.36
CA CYS A 475 -5.08 8.02 -33.74
C CYS A 475 -5.03 6.51 -34.04
N LEU A 476 -6.08 5.75 -33.72
CA LEU A 476 -6.16 4.30 -33.87
C LEU A 476 -6.61 3.91 -35.29
N ASN A 477 -5.77 4.16 -36.30
CA ASN A 477 -6.00 3.62 -37.64
C ASN A 477 -5.59 2.13 -37.73
N GLY A 478 -5.99 1.46 -38.81
CA GLY A 478 -5.72 0.03 -38.99
C GLY A 478 -4.24 -0.36 -38.95
N ASP A 479 -3.34 0.51 -39.41
CA ASP A 479 -1.90 0.26 -39.41
C ASP A 479 -1.33 0.31 -37.99
N VAL A 480 -1.67 1.35 -37.22
CA VAL A 480 -1.26 1.51 -35.81
C VAL A 480 -1.77 0.35 -34.97
N ILE A 481 -3.04 -0.02 -35.13
CA ILE A 481 -3.64 -1.16 -34.42
C ILE A 481 -2.91 -2.46 -34.75
N SER A 482 -2.58 -2.69 -36.02
CA SER A 482 -1.85 -3.88 -36.45
C SER A 482 -0.45 -3.95 -35.83
N LEU A 483 0.27 -2.82 -35.80
CA LEU A 483 1.59 -2.73 -35.16
C LEU A 483 1.51 -2.99 -33.65
N MET A 484 0.53 -2.39 -32.96
CA MET A 484 0.31 -2.62 -31.54
C MET A 484 -0.03 -4.09 -31.25
N ALA A 485 -0.94 -4.69 -32.02
CA ALA A 485 -1.32 -6.09 -31.87
C ALA A 485 -0.13 -7.03 -32.11
N GLN A 486 0.69 -6.75 -33.13
CA GLN A 486 1.92 -7.51 -33.41
C GLN A 486 2.92 -7.40 -32.24
N TYR A 487 3.13 -6.20 -31.71
CA TYR A 487 4.03 -5.99 -30.58
C TYR A 487 3.53 -6.70 -29.31
N PHE A 488 2.26 -6.52 -28.95
CA PHE A 488 1.67 -7.16 -27.76
C PHE A 488 1.69 -8.68 -27.85
N THR A 489 1.47 -9.26 -29.02
CA THR A 489 1.52 -10.71 -29.20
C THR A 489 2.95 -11.26 -29.09
N SER A 490 3.95 -10.52 -29.57
CA SER A 490 5.34 -11.00 -29.68
C SER A 490 6.23 -10.67 -28.48
N THR A 491 5.90 -9.64 -27.69
CA THR A 491 6.76 -9.18 -26.60
C THR A 491 6.84 -10.17 -25.44
N THR A 492 8.07 -10.50 -25.02
CA THR A 492 8.35 -11.37 -23.87
C THR A 492 8.92 -10.59 -22.67
N VAL A 493 9.25 -9.31 -22.87
CA VAL A 493 9.91 -8.46 -21.87
C VAL A 493 8.95 -7.50 -21.18
N LEU A 494 7.85 -7.12 -21.83
CA LEU A 494 6.87 -6.18 -21.28
C LEU A 494 6.11 -6.83 -20.10
N ARG A 495 6.15 -6.17 -18.94
CA ARG A 495 5.56 -6.66 -17.68
C ARG A 495 4.42 -5.77 -17.24
N ASP A 496 4.53 -4.46 -17.39
CA ASP A 496 3.52 -3.51 -16.94
C ASP A 496 2.97 -2.78 -18.16
N LEU A 497 1.66 -2.83 -18.38
CA LEU A 497 1.00 -2.15 -19.48
C LEU A 497 -0.18 -1.34 -18.98
N GLN A 498 -0.20 -0.06 -19.32
CA GLN A 498 -1.33 0.82 -19.12
C GLN A 498 -1.81 1.36 -20.46
N VAL A 499 -3.10 1.17 -20.75
CA VAL A 499 -3.77 1.71 -21.93
C VAL A 499 -4.88 2.64 -21.47
N ILE A 500 -4.77 3.90 -21.85
CA ILE A 500 -5.76 4.95 -21.60
C ILE A 500 -6.26 5.39 -22.98
N LEU A 501 -7.55 5.18 -23.23
CA LEU A 501 -8.22 5.70 -24.41
C LEU A 501 -9.06 6.91 -24.01
N PHE A 502 -8.86 8.03 -24.71
CA PHE A 502 -9.76 9.17 -24.65
C PHE A 502 -10.70 9.10 -25.84
N SER A 503 -12.01 9.08 -25.55
CA SER A 503 -13.05 8.98 -26.57
C SER A 503 -14.18 9.99 -26.32
N GLU A 504 -14.78 10.47 -27.42
CA GLU A 504 -16.09 11.15 -27.44
C GLU A 504 -17.23 10.20 -27.86
N VAL A 505 -16.93 8.95 -28.28
CA VAL A 505 -17.89 7.97 -28.84
C VAL A 505 -17.75 6.57 -28.19
N ASN A 506 -18.88 6.00 -27.78
CA ASN A 506 -18.94 4.88 -26.82
C ASN A 506 -18.95 3.45 -27.40
N THR A 507 -18.42 3.18 -28.61
CA THR A 507 -18.52 1.80 -29.18
C THR A 507 -17.23 1.31 -29.81
N MET A 508 -16.76 0.14 -29.35
CA MET A 508 -15.64 -0.60 -29.92
C MET A 508 -15.85 -0.94 -31.40
N ASP A 509 -14.85 -0.65 -32.22
CA ASP A 509 -14.80 -1.09 -33.61
C ASP A 509 -14.13 -2.49 -33.76
N ARG A 510 -14.10 -3.02 -34.99
CA ARG A 510 -13.48 -4.33 -35.26
C ARG A 510 -11.97 -4.33 -34.99
N ALA A 511 -11.31 -3.19 -35.11
CA ALA A 511 -9.87 -3.08 -35.02
C ALA A 511 -9.42 -3.01 -33.55
N GLU A 512 -10.16 -2.32 -32.68
CA GLU A 512 -9.95 -2.35 -31.22
C GLU A 512 -10.11 -3.76 -30.65
N ARG A 513 -11.04 -4.57 -31.19
CA ARG A 513 -11.13 -6.00 -30.82
C ARG A 513 -9.85 -6.78 -31.14
N VAL A 514 -9.24 -6.57 -32.30
CA VAL A 514 -7.97 -7.25 -32.67
C VAL A 514 -6.87 -6.90 -31.67
N LEU A 515 -6.82 -5.63 -31.24
CA LEU A 515 -5.87 -5.19 -30.23
C LEU A 515 -6.07 -5.90 -28.88
N MET A 516 -7.32 -6.00 -28.42
CA MET A 516 -7.64 -6.68 -27.16
C MET A 516 -7.36 -8.18 -27.22
N GLN A 517 -7.62 -8.82 -28.36
CA GLN A 517 -7.24 -10.21 -28.56
C GLN A 517 -5.73 -10.40 -28.40
N ALA A 518 -4.92 -9.60 -29.09
CA ALA A 518 -3.47 -9.63 -28.98
C ALA A 518 -2.98 -9.43 -27.53
N LEU A 519 -3.59 -8.47 -26.83
CA LEU A 519 -3.30 -8.19 -25.43
C LEU A 519 -3.59 -9.39 -24.51
N PHE A 520 -4.75 -10.02 -24.65
CA PHE A 520 -5.16 -11.12 -23.77
C PHE A 520 -4.38 -12.41 -24.04
N PHE A 521 -3.82 -12.62 -25.24
CA PHE A 521 -2.93 -13.75 -25.52
C PHE A 521 -1.49 -13.56 -25.01
N ASN A 522 -1.08 -12.33 -24.69
CA ASN A 522 0.27 -12.05 -24.20
C ASN A 522 0.58 -12.82 -22.90
N LYS A 523 1.78 -13.38 -22.74
CA LYS A 523 2.16 -14.18 -21.55
C LYS A 523 3.12 -13.48 -20.59
N SER A 524 3.70 -12.34 -20.97
CA SER A 524 4.72 -11.62 -20.21
C SER A 524 4.14 -10.58 -19.24
N ILE A 525 2.97 -10.01 -19.57
CA ILE A 525 2.32 -8.96 -18.77
C ILE A 525 1.94 -9.49 -17.38
N ARG A 526 2.42 -8.77 -16.37
CA ARG A 526 2.21 -8.97 -14.93
C ARG A 526 1.20 -7.98 -14.35
N LYS A 527 1.17 -6.74 -14.86
CA LYS A 527 0.22 -5.70 -14.46
C LYS A 527 -0.46 -5.11 -15.69
N LEU A 528 -1.79 -5.07 -15.66
CA LEU A 528 -2.58 -4.52 -16.75
C LEU A 528 -3.54 -3.45 -16.21
N CYS A 529 -3.45 -2.24 -16.74
CA CYS A 529 -4.39 -1.17 -16.49
C CYS A 529 -5.09 -0.77 -17.79
N MET A 530 -6.42 -0.82 -17.81
CA MET A 530 -7.24 -0.42 -18.95
C MET A 530 -8.22 0.65 -18.51
N THR A 531 -8.21 1.78 -19.20
CA THR A 531 -9.07 2.94 -18.91
C THR A 531 -9.72 3.46 -20.19
N GLY A 532 -11.02 3.75 -20.14
CA GLY A 532 -11.75 4.39 -21.23
C GLY A 532 -12.12 3.46 -22.38
N VAL A 533 -12.33 2.17 -22.10
CA VAL A 533 -12.69 1.17 -23.11
C VAL A 533 -13.94 0.43 -22.66
N ASP A 534 -14.97 0.39 -23.49
CA ASP A 534 -16.19 -0.37 -23.24
C ASP A 534 -16.06 -1.76 -23.88
N PHE A 535 -16.59 -2.80 -23.24
CA PHE A 535 -16.39 -4.19 -23.64
C PHE A 535 -17.72 -4.92 -23.76
N ASP A 536 -17.88 -5.71 -24.81
CA ASP A 536 -19.00 -6.63 -24.92
C ASP A 536 -18.72 -7.97 -24.23
N GLU A 537 -19.71 -8.86 -24.25
CA GLU A 537 -19.62 -10.14 -23.56
C GLU A 537 -18.44 -11.01 -24.04
N THR A 538 -18.09 -10.91 -25.32
CA THR A 538 -17.01 -11.66 -25.98
C THR A 538 -15.66 -11.23 -25.44
N GLU A 539 -15.36 -9.93 -25.43
CA GLU A 539 -14.06 -9.45 -24.95
C GLU A 539 -13.90 -9.66 -23.44
N ILE A 540 -14.99 -9.49 -22.67
CA ILE A 540 -14.97 -9.81 -21.25
C ILE A 540 -14.70 -11.31 -21.03
N GLN A 541 -15.29 -12.20 -21.83
CA GLN A 541 -15.02 -13.63 -21.71
C GLN A 541 -13.54 -13.95 -21.97
N MET A 542 -12.93 -13.30 -22.98
CA MET A 542 -11.50 -13.47 -23.25
C MET A 542 -10.62 -13.00 -22.08
N LEU A 543 -10.97 -11.88 -21.45
CA LEU A 543 -10.25 -11.39 -20.26
C LEU A 543 -10.41 -12.35 -19.08
N VAL A 544 -11.58 -12.93 -18.88
CA VAL A 544 -11.83 -13.95 -17.84
C VAL A 544 -10.99 -15.20 -18.10
N ASP A 545 -11.02 -15.73 -19.32
CA ASP A 545 -10.23 -16.90 -19.71
C ASP A 545 -8.73 -16.65 -19.50
N LYS A 546 -8.27 -15.42 -19.82
CA LYS A 546 -6.91 -14.96 -19.53
C LYS A 546 -6.62 -14.96 -18.03
N LEU A 547 -7.46 -14.36 -17.21
CA LEU A 547 -7.27 -14.33 -15.75
C LEU A 547 -7.24 -15.74 -15.16
N GLU A 548 -8.07 -16.65 -15.64
CA GLU A 548 -8.10 -18.04 -15.18
C GLU A 548 -6.82 -18.81 -15.56
N ALA A 549 -6.32 -18.63 -16.80
CA ALA A 549 -5.16 -19.36 -17.30
C ALA A 549 -3.80 -18.72 -16.94
N SER A 550 -3.78 -17.42 -16.60
CA SER A 550 -2.54 -16.66 -16.43
C SER A 550 -1.78 -17.04 -15.16
N ARG A 551 -0.47 -17.22 -15.32
CA ARG A 551 0.49 -17.39 -14.21
C ARG A 551 1.37 -16.16 -13.99
N THR A 552 1.15 -15.10 -14.77
CA THR A 552 1.99 -13.90 -14.77
C THR A 552 1.21 -12.65 -14.35
N LEU A 553 0.01 -12.46 -14.92
CA LEU A 553 -0.89 -11.35 -14.59
C LEU A 553 -1.39 -11.45 -13.15
N TYR A 554 -0.84 -10.62 -12.26
CA TYR A 554 -1.21 -10.58 -10.84
C TYR A 554 -1.89 -9.28 -10.42
N GLU A 555 -1.90 -8.24 -11.25
CA GLU A 555 -2.54 -6.96 -10.97
C GLU A 555 -3.37 -6.50 -12.16
N LEU A 556 -4.66 -6.24 -11.93
CA LEU A 556 -5.59 -5.75 -12.94
C LEU A 556 -6.27 -4.47 -12.44
N SER A 557 -6.23 -3.41 -13.25
CA SER A 557 -7.01 -2.20 -13.05
C SER A 557 -7.93 -2.00 -14.26
N PHE A 558 -9.23 -1.89 -14.01
CA PHE A 558 -10.26 -1.92 -15.06
C PHE A 558 -11.26 -0.78 -14.87
N TYR A 559 -11.16 0.22 -15.74
CA TYR A 559 -11.95 1.46 -15.69
C TYR A 559 -12.59 1.76 -17.05
N PRO A 560 -13.56 0.95 -17.50
CA PRO A 560 -14.36 1.24 -18.69
C PRO A 560 -15.11 2.58 -18.56
N HIS A 561 -15.60 3.15 -19.68
CA HIS A 561 -16.49 4.32 -19.61
C HIS A 561 -17.86 3.92 -19.07
N ASP A 562 -18.32 2.72 -19.41
CA ASP A 562 -19.60 2.17 -18.97
C ASP A 562 -19.49 1.31 -17.70
N SER A 563 -20.53 1.34 -16.87
CA SER A 563 -20.60 0.51 -15.66
C SER A 563 -20.86 -0.97 -15.95
N MET A 564 -21.46 -1.30 -17.10
CA MET A 564 -21.91 -2.66 -17.43
C MET A 564 -20.74 -3.60 -17.71
N SER A 565 -19.70 -3.13 -18.42
CA SER A 565 -18.45 -3.88 -18.65
C SER A 565 -17.86 -4.42 -17.36
N THR A 566 -17.84 -3.59 -16.30
CA THR A 566 -17.33 -4.03 -15.01
C THR A 566 -18.25 -5.04 -14.33
N VAL A 567 -19.57 -4.81 -14.36
CA VAL A 567 -20.55 -5.76 -13.82
C VAL A 567 -20.43 -7.13 -14.50
N LEU A 568 -20.28 -7.14 -15.82
CA LEU A 568 -20.10 -8.36 -16.63
C LEU A 568 -18.80 -9.08 -16.27
N LEU A 569 -17.67 -8.36 -16.14
CA LEU A 569 -16.39 -8.93 -15.75
C LEU A 569 -16.50 -9.65 -14.39
N ILE A 570 -17.05 -8.97 -13.39
CA ILE A 570 -17.17 -9.54 -12.04
C ILE A 570 -18.09 -10.77 -12.02
N ARG A 571 -19.25 -10.70 -12.71
CA ARG A 571 -20.20 -11.83 -12.80
C ARG A 571 -19.59 -13.06 -13.47
N LYS A 572 -18.83 -12.88 -14.55
CA LYS A 572 -18.20 -13.99 -15.27
C LYS A 572 -16.96 -14.54 -14.57
N LEU A 573 -16.21 -13.70 -13.87
CA LEU A 573 -15.00 -14.11 -13.15
C LEU A 573 -15.33 -14.87 -11.85
N SER A 574 -16.34 -14.42 -11.11
CA SER A 574 -16.68 -14.94 -9.77
C SER A 574 -16.83 -16.47 -9.65
N PRO A 575 -17.43 -17.21 -10.60
CA PRO A 575 -17.63 -18.66 -10.46
C PRO A 575 -16.33 -19.47 -10.39
N ASN A 576 -15.28 -19.03 -11.09
CA ASN A 576 -14.04 -19.81 -11.28
C ASN A 576 -12.82 -19.18 -10.60
N VAL A 577 -12.91 -17.92 -10.15
CA VAL A 577 -11.80 -17.16 -9.57
C VAL A 577 -11.14 -17.88 -8.38
N SER A 578 -11.88 -18.72 -7.65
CA SER A 578 -11.34 -19.54 -6.54
C SER A 578 -10.13 -20.41 -6.93
N ARG A 579 -10.00 -20.79 -8.20
CA ARG A 579 -8.89 -21.60 -8.72
C ARG A 579 -7.66 -20.77 -9.10
N ASN A 580 -7.79 -19.44 -9.16
CA ASN A 580 -6.70 -18.53 -9.47
C ASN A 580 -5.83 -18.26 -8.24
N TYR A 581 -4.53 -18.55 -8.33
CA TYR A 581 -3.51 -18.26 -7.29
C TYR A 581 -2.52 -17.16 -7.70
N THR A 582 -2.80 -16.49 -8.82
CA THR A 582 -1.89 -15.51 -9.43
C THR A 582 -2.29 -14.08 -9.05
N LEU A 583 -3.59 -13.75 -9.11
CA LEU A 583 -4.13 -12.40 -8.91
C LEU A 583 -3.97 -11.95 -7.45
N LEU A 584 -3.30 -10.81 -7.26
CA LEU A 584 -2.99 -10.18 -5.97
C LEU A 584 -3.62 -8.79 -5.82
N SER A 585 -4.10 -8.19 -6.92
CA SER A 585 -4.84 -6.93 -6.88
C SER A 585 -5.81 -6.85 -8.05
N MET A 586 -7.04 -6.42 -7.75
CA MET A 586 -8.03 -6.09 -8.76
C MET A 586 -8.72 -4.79 -8.36
N GLN A 587 -8.58 -3.77 -9.21
CA GLN A 587 -9.21 -2.47 -9.01
C GLN A 587 -10.22 -2.24 -10.12
N VAL A 588 -11.42 -1.83 -9.72
CA VAL A 588 -12.53 -1.57 -10.64
C VAL A 588 -13.18 -0.24 -10.31
N HIS A 589 -13.98 0.31 -11.23
CA HIS A 589 -14.58 1.63 -11.09
C HIS A 589 -15.44 1.79 -9.81
N GLY A 590 -15.21 2.86 -9.04
CA GLY A 590 -15.72 2.99 -7.67
C GLY A 590 -17.20 3.37 -7.52
N TYR A 591 -17.87 3.83 -8.58
CA TYR A 591 -19.30 4.23 -8.52
C TYR A 591 -20.28 3.05 -8.64
N LEU A 592 -19.78 1.81 -8.62
CA LEU A 592 -20.53 0.60 -8.93
C LEU A 592 -21.32 0.00 -7.77
N VAL A 593 -21.28 0.62 -6.58
CA VAL A 593 -21.82 0.04 -5.35
C VAL A 593 -23.32 -0.28 -5.44
N ASP A 594 -24.06 0.41 -6.31
CA ASP A 594 -25.49 0.15 -6.51
C ASP A 594 -25.80 -0.89 -7.60
N TRP A 595 -24.86 -1.20 -8.50
CA TRP A 595 -25.12 -1.95 -9.74
C TRP A 595 -24.42 -3.32 -9.83
N VAL A 596 -23.33 -3.53 -9.10
CA VAL A 596 -22.65 -4.84 -9.00
C VAL A 596 -23.24 -5.61 -7.82
N PRO A 597 -23.71 -6.86 -8.01
CA PRO A 597 -24.13 -7.66 -6.88
C PRO A 597 -22.93 -7.89 -5.94
N SER A 598 -23.11 -7.50 -4.68
CA SER A 598 -22.04 -7.40 -3.68
C SER A 598 -21.33 -8.72 -3.41
N ARG A 599 -22.00 -9.86 -3.68
CA ARG A 599 -21.50 -11.21 -3.44
C ARG A 599 -20.38 -11.61 -4.39
N GLU A 600 -20.55 -11.33 -5.68
CA GLU A 600 -19.58 -11.68 -6.72
C GLU A 600 -18.32 -10.84 -6.54
N LEU A 601 -18.48 -9.55 -6.24
CA LEU A 601 -17.36 -8.67 -5.94
C LEU A 601 -16.62 -9.11 -4.68
N PHE A 602 -17.36 -9.48 -3.62
CA PHE A 602 -16.78 -10.08 -2.42
C PHE A 602 -15.97 -11.34 -2.77
N THR A 603 -16.52 -12.26 -3.55
CA THR A 603 -15.88 -13.52 -3.92
C THR A 603 -14.54 -13.29 -4.63
N VAL A 604 -14.49 -12.33 -5.55
CA VAL A 604 -13.24 -11.95 -6.23
C VAL A 604 -12.23 -11.35 -5.24
N ASN A 605 -12.66 -10.46 -4.36
CA ASN A 605 -11.77 -9.83 -3.38
C ASN A 605 -11.26 -10.80 -2.31
N ASP A 606 -12.09 -11.73 -1.83
CA ASP A 606 -11.69 -12.76 -0.87
C ASP A 606 -10.58 -13.65 -1.45
N VAL A 607 -10.67 -13.99 -2.75
CA VAL A 607 -9.60 -14.72 -3.45
C VAL A 607 -8.33 -13.89 -3.56
N VAL A 608 -8.43 -12.60 -3.87
CA VAL A 608 -7.28 -11.69 -3.91
C VAL A 608 -6.60 -11.61 -2.53
N GLY A 609 -7.38 -11.46 -1.45
CA GLY A 609 -6.89 -11.44 -0.07
C GLY A 609 -6.23 -12.77 0.35
N ARG A 610 -6.82 -13.90 -0.03
CA ARG A 610 -6.23 -15.24 0.14
C ARG A 610 -4.88 -15.35 -0.57
N ASN A 611 -4.80 -14.97 -1.84
CA ASN A 611 -3.57 -15.06 -2.63
C ASN A 611 -2.46 -14.17 -2.05
N LEU A 612 -2.81 -12.95 -1.60
CA LEU A 612 -1.88 -12.07 -0.90
C LEU A 612 -1.31 -12.69 0.39
N SER A 613 -2.18 -13.37 1.15
CA SER A 613 -1.77 -14.10 2.36
C SER A 613 -0.82 -15.26 2.03
N LEU A 614 -1.11 -16.04 0.98
CA LEU A 614 -0.24 -17.12 0.50
C LEU A 614 1.13 -16.60 0.06
N VAL A 615 1.17 -15.53 -0.74
CA VAL A 615 2.43 -14.91 -1.18
C VAL A 615 3.23 -14.36 0.01
N THR A 616 2.56 -13.77 0.99
CA THR A 616 3.21 -13.29 2.21
C THR A 616 3.85 -14.44 3.00
N ARG A 617 3.12 -15.56 3.19
CA ARG A 617 3.67 -16.77 3.83
C ARG A 617 4.86 -17.34 3.06
N ALA A 618 4.75 -17.41 1.74
CA ALA A 618 5.82 -17.88 0.86
C ALA A 618 7.07 -16.98 0.96
N ALA A 619 6.89 -15.66 1.03
CA ALA A 619 8.00 -14.73 1.21
C ALA A 619 8.70 -14.97 2.56
N HIS A 620 7.96 -15.15 3.65
CA HIS A 620 8.56 -15.49 4.95
C HIS A 620 9.28 -16.84 4.96
N PHE A 621 8.80 -17.82 4.20
CA PHE A 621 9.53 -19.09 4.00
C PHE A 621 10.91 -18.84 3.38
N VAL A 622 10.97 -18.01 2.32
CA VAL A 622 12.22 -17.60 1.67
C VAL A 622 13.13 -16.83 2.62
N MET A 623 12.55 -16.02 3.51
CA MET A 623 13.29 -15.29 4.56
C MET A 623 13.77 -16.18 5.72
N GLY A 624 13.41 -17.46 5.75
CA GLY A 624 13.94 -18.45 6.72
C GLY A 624 12.91 -19.13 7.62
N THR A 625 11.63 -18.77 7.56
CA THR A 625 10.58 -19.43 8.36
C THR A 625 10.22 -20.79 7.78
N ARG A 626 10.88 -21.87 8.26
CA ARG A 626 10.73 -23.25 7.74
C ARG A 626 9.65 -24.09 8.42
N ASN A 627 8.50 -23.48 8.76
CA ASN A 627 7.36 -24.24 9.28
C ASN A 627 6.47 -24.75 8.14
N ARG A 628 5.65 -25.76 8.43
CA ARG A 628 4.72 -26.38 7.49
C ARG A 628 3.79 -25.37 6.80
N TYR A 629 3.31 -24.40 7.55
CA TYR A 629 2.33 -23.42 7.08
C TYR A 629 2.90 -22.51 5.99
N CYS A 630 4.10 -21.98 6.19
CA CYS A 630 4.82 -21.18 5.20
C CYS A 630 5.33 -22.04 4.03
N ALA A 631 5.78 -23.27 4.31
CA ALA A 631 6.27 -24.19 3.29
C ALA A 631 5.16 -24.63 2.32
N ALA A 632 3.97 -24.96 2.80
CA ALA A 632 2.82 -25.30 1.96
C ALA A 632 2.40 -24.14 1.05
N ALA A 633 2.45 -22.90 1.56
CA ALA A 633 2.18 -21.72 0.75
C ALA A 633 3.28 -21.51 -0.31
N ALA A 634 4.55 -21.63 0.06
CA ALA A 634 5.66 -21.54 -0.88
C ALA A 634 5.56 -22.57 -2.01
N GLU A 635 5.30 -23.83 -1.69
CA GLU A 635 5.10 -24.89 -2.70
C GLU A 635 3.93 -24.59 -3.65
N LEU A 636 2.90 -23.89 -3.18
CA LEU A 636 1.73 -23.54 -3.98
C LEU A 636 1.95 -22.30 -4.87
N VAL A 637 2.60 -21.24 -4.36
CA VAL A 637 2.69 -19.95 -5.05
C VAL A 637 4.10 -19.50 -5.42
N HIS A 638 5.11 -20.38 -5.37
CA HIS A 638 6.50 -20.02 -5.71
C HIS A 638 6.67 -19.40 -7.12
N SER A 639 5.76 -19.72 -8.05
CA SER A 639 5.77 -19.19 -9.42
C SER A 639 5.08 -17.84 -9.56
N ASN A 640 4.42 -17.32 -8.52
CA ASN A 640 3.72 -16.05 -8.57
C ASN A 640 4.74 -14.88 -8.63
N PRO A 641 4.71 -14.00 -9.66
CA PRO A 641 5.67 -12.91 -9.76
C PRO A 641 5.62 -11.91 -8.60
N GLY A 642 4.47 -11.77 -7.94
CA GLY A 642 4.34 -10.93 -6.74
C GLY A 642 5.16 -11.42 -5.55
N LEU A 643 5.58 -12.69 -5.53
CA LEU A 643 6.52 -13.20 -4.53
C LEU A 643 7.88 -12.50 -4.62
N VAL A 644 8.38 -12.28 -5.84
CA VAL A 644 9.66 -11.58 -6.06
C VAL A 644 9.57 -10.17 -5.49
N ALA A 645 8.52 -9.42 -5.83
CA ALA A 645 8.28 -8.08 -5.31
C ALA A 645 8.22 -8.06 -3.77
N LYS A 646 7.55 -9.04 -3.16
CA LYS A 646 7.47 -9.14 -1.69
C LYS A 646 8.84 -9.44 -1.06
N VAL A 647 9.65 -10.32 -1.65
CA VAL A 647 11.00 -10.66 -1.18
C VAL A 647 11.94 -9.46 -1.34
N GLN A 648 11.88 -8.71 -2.44
CA GLN A 648 12.66 -7.48 -2.62
C GLN A 648 12.43 -6.50 -1.47
N VAL A 649 11.16 -6.29 -1.08
CA VAL A 649 10.80 -5.40 0.04
C VAL A 649 11.32 -5.94 1.37
N LEU A 650 11.05 -7.22 1.68
CA LEU A 650 11.42 -7.81 2.98
C LEU A 650 12.93 -7.93 3.18
N ALA A 651 13.67 -8.24 2.11
CA ALA A 651 15.13 -8.39 2.15
C ALA A 651 15.89 -7.10 1.81
N SER A 652 15.21 -6.07 1.30
CA SER A 652 15.82 -4.84 0.78
C SER A 652 16.88 -5.10 -0.30
N VAL A 653 16.55 -5.97 -1.27
CA VAL A 653 17.42 -6.40 -2.38
C VAL A 653 16.78 -6.15 -3.74
N ASP A 654 17.56 -6.25 -4.83
CA ASP A 654 17.06 -6.16 -6.20
C ASP A 654 16.32 -7.43 -6.67
N GLU A 655 15.73 -7.38 -7.87
CA GLU A 655 14.90 -8.46 -8.42
C GLU A 655 15.67 -9.77 -8.66
N ASN A 656 16.93 -9.67 -9.09
CA ASN A 656 17.75 -10.84 -9.43
C ASN A 656 18.14 -11.60 -8.16
N GLU A 657 18.59 -10.86 -7.14
CA GLU A 657 18.90 -11.43 -5.83
C GLU A 657 17.65 -12.02 -5.17
N ALA A 658 16.50 -11.34 -5.23
CA ALA A 658 15.24 -11.87 -4.72
C ALA A 658 14.84 -13.18 -5.42
N SER A 659 14.98 -13.25 -6.75
CA SER A 659 14.69 -14.45 -7.54
C SER A 659 15.63 -15.60 -7.17
N SER A 660 16.93 -15.32 -7.02
CA SER A 660 17.92 -16.33 -6.60
C SER A 660 17.64 -16.91 -5.21
N ARG A 661 17.18 -16.08 -4.26
CA ARG A 661 16.77 -16.53 -2.92
C ARG A 661 15.55 -17.44 -2.96
N ILE A 662 14.57 -17.12 -3.82
CA ILE A 662 13.39 -17.96 -4.03
C ILE A 662 13.83 -19.32 -4.57
N GLU A 663 14.61 -19.34 -5.66
CA GLU A 663 15.11 -20.58 -6.27
C GLU A 663 15.91 -21.43 -5.28
N THR A 664 16.83 -20.81 -4.53
CA THR A 664 17.63 -21.50 -3.51
C THR A 664 16.75 -22.07 -2.41
N SER A 665 15.73 -21.33 -1.97
CA SER A 665 14.78 -21.83 -0.98
C SER A 665 13.92 -22.98 -1.51
N MET A 666 13.58 -22.99 -2.80
CA MET A 666 12.81 -24.07 -3.41
C MET A 666 13.60 -25.38 -3.52
N LYS A 667 14.94 -25.34 -3.56
CA LYS A 667 15.79 -26.55 -3.48
C LYS A 667 15.60 -27.33 -2.18
N SER A 668 15.16 -26.70 -1.09
CA SER A 668 14.88 -27.43 0.16
C SER A 668 13.73 -28.44 0.04
N PHE A 669 12.86 -28.31 -0.97
CA PHE A 669 11.80 -29.30 -1.21
C PHE A 669 12.32 -30.57 -1.90
N SER A 670 13.46 -30.51 -2.61
CA SER A 670 14.03 -31.71 -3.26
C SER A 670 14.77 -32.62 -2.28
N GLU A 671 15.23 -32.10 -1.15
CA GLU A 671 15.86 -32.89 -0.11
C GLU A 671 14.82 -33.57 0.79
N LEU A 672 14.86 -34.90 0.87
CA LEU A 672 13.88 -35.71 1.60
C LEU A 672 13.76 -35.32 3.08
N ASP A 673 14.89 -35.19 3.78
CA ASP A 673 14.89 -34.89 5.21
C ASP A 673 14.40 -33.46 5.49
N ASP A 674 14.76 -32.51 4.65
CA ASP A 674 14.25 -31.12 4.76
C ASP A 674 12.74 -31.10 4.52
N PHE A 675 12.25 -31.76 3.46
CA PHE A 675 10.83 -31.87 3.15
C PHE A 675 10.04 -32.49 4.30
N MET A 676 10.50 -33.61 4.85
CA MET A 676 9.81 -34.32 5.93
C MET A 676 9.85 -33.54 7.25
N ARG A 677 10.93 -32.78 7.53
CA ARG A 677 10.98 -31.82 8.63
C ARG A 677 9.97 -30.70 8.45
N MET A 678 9.91 -30.10 7.27
CA MET A 678 8.96 -29.02 6.96
C MET A 678 7.51 -29.51 7.01
N ALA A 679 7.23 -30.74 6.56
CA ALA A 679 5.92 -31.37 6.66
C ALA A 679 5.51 -31.72 8.11
N GLY A 680 6.45 -31.68 9.05
CA GLY A 680 6.22 -32.04 10.45
C GLY A 680 6.14 -33.54 10.72
N VAL A 681 6.64 -34.37 9.79
CA VAL A 681 6.64 -35.84 9.94
C VAL A 681 7.79 -36.29 10.85
N VAL A 682 8.94 -35.64 10.76
CA VAL A 682 10.15 -35.97 11.54
C VAL A 682 10.79 -34.72 12.14
N LYS A 683 11.50 -34.88 13.26
CA LYS A 683 12.28 -33.77 13.85
C LYS A 683 13.63 -33.55 13.17
N HIS A 684 14.27 -34.61 12.69
CA HIS A 684 15.64 -34.57 12.17
C HIS A 684 15.80 -35.27 10.82
N SER A 685 15.48 -36.56 10.75
CA SER A 685 15.61 -37.35 9.52
C SER A 685 14.61 -38.51 9.50
N VAL A 686 14.36 -39.04 8.30
CA VAL A 686 13.50 -40.21 8.12
C VAL A 686 14.21 -41.47 8.60
N THR A 687 13.80 -41.96 9.77
CA THR A 687 14.26 -43.24 10.35
C THR A 687 13.06 -43.98 10.94
N CYS A 688 12.97 -45.29 10.72
CA CYS A 688 11.93 -46.12 11.33
C CYS A 688 12.50 -46.91 12.51
N HIS A 689 11.63 -47.26 13.46
CA HIS A 689 11.98 -48.17 14.54
C HIS A 689 12.18 -49.59 14.02
N ARG A 690 13.25 -50.27 14.45
CA ARG A 690 13.51 -51.67 14.07
C ARG A 690 12.33 -52.56 14.46
N ARG A 691 11.85 -53.36 13.51
CA ARG A 691 10.83 -54.39 13.71
C ARG A 691 11.48 -55.72 14.06
N ASN A 692 10.85 -56.44 14.99
CA ASN A 692 11.30 -57.76 15.42
C ASN A 692 10.56 -58.90 14.68
N ASP A 693 9.63 -58.59 13.79
CA ASP A 693 8.76 -59.55 13.10
C ASP A 693 9.19 -59.85 11.65
N GLY A 694 10.32 -59.29 11.19
CA GLY A 694 10.87 -59.55 9.86
C GLY A 694 10.05 -59.00 8.68
N GLN A 695 9.00 -58.23 8.95
CA GLN A 695 8.18 -57.59 7.92
C GLN A 695 8.90 -56.37 7.34
N LEU A 696 8.77 -56.20 6.01
CA LEU A 696 9.30 -55.03 5.31
C LEU A 696 8.62 -53.75 5.82
N GLN A 697 9.41 -52.73 6.09
CA GLN A 697 9.00 -51.39 6.47
C GLN A 697 9.25 -50.38 5.35
N LEU A 698 8.67 -49.19 5.49
CA LEU A 698 8.95 -48.05 4.62
C LEU A 698 10.45 -47.64 4.60
N THR A 699 11.29 -48.05 5.54
CA THR A 699 12.74 -47.81 5.51
C THR A 699 13.54 -48.82 4.70
N ASP A 700 12.94 -49.96 4.34
CA ASP A 700 13.56 -50.88 3.37
C ASP A 700 13.50 -50.31 1.96
N LEU A 701 12.71 -49.26 1.74
CA LEU A 701 12.83 -48.37 0.59
C LEU A 701 14.15 -47.61 0.72
N ASN A 702 15.03 -47.78 -0.27
CA ASN A 702 16.23 -46.98 -0.38
C ASN A 702 15.88 -45.49 -0.62
N ARG A 703 16.89 -44.62 -0.56
CA ARG A 703 16.70 -43.17 -0.73
C ARG A 703 16.02 -42.81 -2.05
N ASP A 704 16.30 -43.54 -3.13
CA ASP A 704 15.74 -43.28 -4.45
C ASP A 704 14.24 -43.56 -4.49
N CYS A 705 13.79 -44.64 -3.86
CA CYS A 705 12.37 -44.95 -3.70
C CYS A 705 11.64 -43.86 -2.91
N TRP A 706 12.24 -43.34 -1.85
CA TRP A 706 11.66 -42.22 -1.09
C TRP A 706 11.57 -40.93 -1.92
N LEU A 707 12.61 -40.60 -2.69
CA LEU A 707 12.59 -39.46 -3.60
C LEU A 707 11.50 -39.62 -4.67
N TYR A 708 11.28 -40.84 -5.16
CA TYR A 708 10.19 -41.14 -6.10
C TYR A 708 8.82 -40.94 -5.44
N VAL A 709 8.59 -41.48 -4.24
CA VAL A 709 7.34 -41.25 -3.48
C VAL A 709 7.11 -39.76 -3.25
N ARG A 710 8.16 -39.01 -2.88
CA ARG A 710 8.10 -37.57 -2.66
C ARG A 710 7.66 -36.79 -3.91
N GLN A 711 7.98 -37.24 -5.12
CA GLN A 711 7.53 -36.55 -6.35
C GLN A 711 6.00 -36.50 -6.49
N HIS A 712 5.29 -37.37 -5.76
CA HIS A 712 3.84 -37.45 -5.74
C HIS A 712 3.19 -36.81 -4.50
N LEU A 713 3.98 -36.25 -3.58
CA LEU A 713 3.48 -35.67 -2.33
C LEU A 713 3.77 -34.18 -2.26
N LYS A 714 2.75 -33.39 -1.95
CA LYS A 714 2.88 -32.00 -1.51
C LYS A 714 2.84 -31.93 0.01
N ILE A 715 3.39 -30.87 0.59
CA ILE A 715 3.29 -30.61 2.04
C ILE A 715 1.83 -30.52 2.48
N GLY A 716 0.96 -29.98 1.62
CA GLY A 716 -0.48 -29.90 1.88
C GLY A 716 -1.18 -31.25 1.99
N ASP A 717 -0.65 -32.30 1.35
CA ASP A 717 -1.30 -33.62 1.27
C ASP A 717 -1.10 -34.45 2.56
N ILE A 718 -0.05 -34.14 3.33
CA ILE A 718 0.31 -34.88 4.54
C ILE A 718 -0.58 -34.39 5.68
N PRO A 719 -1.42 -35.18 6.35
CA PRO A 719 -2.24 -34.69 7.46
C PRO A 719 -1.39 -34.21 8.64
N ASN A 720 -1.95 -33.36 9.52
CA ASN A 720 -1.25 -33.03 10.77
C ASN A 720 -1.08 -34.32 11.59
N ALA A 721 0.14 -34.57 12.08
CA ALA A 721 0.32 -35.54 13.15
C ALA A 721 -0.50 -35.06 14.35
N GLN A 722 -1.45 -35.89 14.80
CA GLN A 722 -2.28 -35.61 15.97
C GLN A 722 -1.45 -35.64 17.26
#